data_AF-A0A183UUY0-F1
#
_entry.id   AF-A0A183UUY0-F1
#
_cell.length_a   1.000
_cell.length_b   1.000
_cell.length_c   1.000
_cell.angle_alpha   90.00
_cell.angle_beta   90.00
_cell.angle_gamma   90.00
#
_symmetry.space_group_name_H-M   'P 1'
#
loop_
_entity.id
_entity.type
_entity.pdbx_description
1 polymer ?
#
loop_
_entity_poly.entity_id
_entity_poly.type
_entity_poly.pdbx_seq_one_letter_code
_entity_poly.pdbx_strand_id
1 'polypeptide(L)'
;MSAELVRASAPPSGTATPRSKCSYILQLDSLSREDLIRFVKKQVENVKLLKAENAKLTEQYELTSKAFQDAEEEWKKKLDEAKLESIGNIELIATLREMANREKLFEETEEVQQSCAQPFSNINEEERLRNELKEVNGTVEEQRKEMRALKDLFKEQTEKLLKAEKRNEELICTVDELRSSLDDTNVQLNVIKERQNVENVFSLELDDYEKSLEKIQKELKLTREECASLTAELEKARNEGDEAREEKQRLSNNLTKMKAAIVKLKAELDEKKEQINELQAEKKRLDENIEKLNDERNEEKMEFSAAIGTAEEKIRQLEAGCSSLNRQLVSLRSQRETLQRQYDDLAQEHSTFKTRALYVLEQKKGDESQPKKDEIEMLEQTIEQQKKTIENLTQSHHMAHEELCSNREQLLALSAQLQTVEHQLRSANDAHKRSLSEQRTQYESRLAAETKLNSELLAQIDANFLAHSREKGKIVENAKKERDAISAEMEILKRALEDETRRRKEAERNRSPANIVVPSRRKEGSLIEVNSSFLQRPQSAEEQHEGVDEDETERTLEDVLYGDESNIAVSATREGWQSLEEVKNWEQIAINAHRQLEHTRELLNESEECNVRLSEQSKLLKEEIRRLERNEQRGDHVANSEYLKNVILKFIAPEKVNCERGQLIPVLATMLRLSADEIALLNKIAQGWLSSSILSAKRVLLTDGWIGANSEMVH
;
A
#
# COMPACT_ATOMS: atom_id res chain seq x y z
N MET A 1 46.67 -39.05 -21.82
CA MET A 1 45.81 -39.10 -23.02
C MET A 1 45.08 -37.76 -23.14
N SER A 2 44.60 -37.42 -24.34
CA SER A 2 43.64 -36.34 -24.69
C SER A 2 43.67 -35.05 -23.85
N ALA A 3 44.15 -33.96 -24.44
CA ALA A 3 43.94 -32.61 -23.92
C ALA A 3 42.65 -32.02 -24.50
N GLU A 4 41.80 -31.39 -23.69
CA GLU A 4 40.70 -30.57 -24.21
C GLU A 4 40.36 -29.35 -23.34
N LEU A 5 40.75 -28.18 -23.86
CA LEU A 5 40.03 -26.90 -23.81
C LEU A 5 39.45 -26.39 -22.48
N VAL A 6 40.29 -25.74 -21.66
CA VAL A 6 39.81 -24.72 -20.71
C VAL A 6 39.24 -23.53 -21.49
N ARG A 7 37.91 -23.47 -21.64
CA ARG A 7 37.20 -22.31 -22.19
C ARG A 7 36.58 -21.49 -21.06
N ALA A 8 37.17 -20.34 -20.77
CA ALA A 8 36.62 -19.40 -19.79
C ALA A 8 35.20 -18.94 -20.18
N SER A 9 34.26 -19.02 -19.24
CA SER A 9 32.91 -18.49 -19.42
C SER A 9 32.91 -16.98 -19.23
N ALA A 10 32.94 -16.23 -20.33
CA ALA A 10 32.68 -14.79 -20.29
C ALA A 10 31.24 -14.52 -19.80
N PRO A 11 30.98 -13.43 -19.05
CA PRO A 11 29.64 -13.11 -18.60
C PRO A 11 28.71 -12.89 -19.80
N PRO A 12 27.43 -13.31 -19.72
CA PRO A 12 26.51 -13.19 -20.83
C PRO A 12 26.28 -11.71 -21.18
N SER A 13 26.57 -11.33 -22.42
CA SER A 13 26.22 -10.01 -22.96
C SER A 13 24.71 -9.93 -23.17
N GLY A 14 24.00 -9.64 -22.07
CA GLY A 14 22.56 -9.42 -22.09
C GLY A 14 22.23 -8.15 -22.85
N THR A 15 21.86 -8.29 -24.14
CA THR A 15 21.47 -7.18 -25.02
C THR A 15 20.15 -6.56 -24.57
N ALA A 16 20.24 -5.65 -23.59
CA ALA A 16 19.08 -4.93 -23.05
C ALA A 16 18.40 -4.10 -24.14
N THR A 17 17.14 -4.42 -24.44
CA THR A 17 16.32 -3.73 -25.44
C THR A 17 16.18 -2.22 -25.11
N PRO A 18 16.17 -1.34 -26.13
CA PRO A 18 16.36 0.11 -25.92
C PRO A 18 15.24 0.85 -25.18
N ARG A 19 14.12 0.19 -24.84
CA ARG A 19 12.97 0.82 -24.16
C ARG A 19 13.31 1.36 -22.77
N SER A 20 14.19 0.70 -22.00
CA SER A 20 14.49 1.08 -20.61
C SER A 20 15.20 2.44 -20.49
N LYS A 21 16.00 2.83 -21.49
CA LYS A 21 16.70 4.13 -21.49
C LYS A 21 15.72 5.29 -21.65
N CYS A 22 14.70 5.13 -22.49
CA CYS A 22 13.75 6.20 -22.81
C CYS A 22 12.95 6.65 -21.58
N SER A 23 12.56 5.72 -20.70
CA SER A 23 11.80 6.07 -19.48
C SER A 23 12.60 6.89 -18.46
N TYR A 24 13.93 6.72 -18.39
CA TYR A 24 14.78 7.53 -17.52
C TYR A 24 15.12 8.88 -18.14
N ILE A 25 15.34 8.94 -19.45
CA ILE A 25 15.56 10.20 -20.18
C ILE A 25 14.36 11.14 -20.00
N LEU A 26 13.13 10.65 -20.27
CA LEU A 26 11.90 11.43 -20.15
C LEU A 26 11.58 11.91 -18.71
N GLN A 27 12.20 11.33 -17.68
CA GLN A 27 12.10 11.84 -16.30
C GLN A 27 13.16 12.91 -16.01
N LEU A 28 14.36 12.81 -16.59
CA LEU A 28 15.41 13.83 -16.46
C LEU A 28 15.01 15.13 -17.17
N ASP A 29 14.36 15.03 -18.33
CA ASP A 29 13.84 16.17 -19.11
C ASP A 29 12.70 16.93 -18.40
N SER A 30 12.10 16.35 -17.35
CA SER A 30 11.02 16.97 -16.55
C SER A 30 11.46 17.70 -15.28
N LEU A 31 12.76 17.66 -14.95
CA LEU A 31 13.31 18.28 -13.73
C LEU A 31 13.77 19.72 -14.00
N SER A 32 13.69 20.58 -12.97
CA SER A 32 14.30 21.91 -13.05
C SER A 32 15.82 21.78 -13.23
N ARG A 33 16.47 22.80 -13.82
CA ARG A 33 17.93 22.80 -14.02
C ARG A 33 18.69 22.61 -12.71
N GLU A 34 18.20 23.22 -11.64
CA GLU A 34 18.76 23.14 -10.29
C GLU A 34 18.53 21.74 -9.67
N ASP A 35 17.40 21.09 -9.93
CA ASP A 35 17.12 19.72 -9.47
C ASP A 35 17.88 18.66 -10.26
N LEU A 36 18.05 18.85 -11.57
CA LEU A 36 18.91 18.01 -12.39
C LEU A 36 20.37 18.10 -11.92
N ILE A 37 20.86 19.30 -11.56
CA ILE A 37 22.17 19.50 -10.94
C ILE A 37 22.25 18.83 -9.57
N ARG A 38 21.22 18.93 -8.71
CA ARG A 38 21.16 18.22 -7.41
C ARG A 38 21.20 16.71 -7.60
N PHE A 39 20.41 16.16 -8.52
CA PHE A 39 20.37 14.74 -8.84
C PHE A 39 21.71 14.22 -9.36
N VAL A 40 22.30 14.88 -10.37
CA VAL A 40 23.61 14.50 -10.93
C VAL A 40 24.71 14.57 -9.87
N LYS A 41 24.73 15.59 -9.01
CA LYS A 41 25.66 15.65 -7.87
C LYS A 41 25.51 14.44 -6.94
N LYS A 42 24.27 14.11 -6.53
CA LYS A 42 23.99 12.95 -5.66
C LYS A 42 24.38 11.62 -6.32
N GLN A 43 24.17 11.45 -7.62
CA GLN A 43 24.62 10.25 -8.32
C GLN A 43 26.15 10.17 -8.45
N VAL A 44 26.84 11.28 -8.69
CA VAL A 44 28.31 11.34 -8.68
C VAL A 44 28.86 11.02 -7.28
N GLU A 45 28.18 11.46 -6.23
CA GLU A 45 28.54 11.17 -4.83
C GLU A 45 28.32 9.70 -4.46
N ASN A 46 27.18 9.11 -4.83
CA ASN A 46 26.94 7.67 -4.73
C ASN A 46 28.02 6.85 -5.46
N VAL A 47 28.39 7.26 -6.68
CA VAL A 47 29.44 6.58 -7.47
C VAL A 47 30.84 6.74 -6.83
N LYS A 48 31.12 7.85 -6.13
CA LYS A 48 32.35 8.00 -5.34
C LYS A 48 32.36 7.06 -4.13
N LEU A 49 31.25 6.96 -3.39
CA LEU A 49 31.12 6.06 -2.25
C LEU A 49 31.28 4.60 -2.68
N LEU A 50 30.56 4.16 -3.71
CA LEU A 50 30.68 2.81 -4.28
C LEU A 50 32.10 2.49 -4.77
N LYS A 51 32.84 3.49 -5.32
CA LYS A 51 34.25 3.30 -5.70
C LYS A 51 35.18 3.18 -4.49
N ALA A 52 34.95 3.95 -3.42
CA ALA A 52 35.73 3.83 -2.18
C ALA A 52 35.44 2.51 -1.46
N GLU A 53 34.21 2.01 -1.51
CA GLU A 53 33.80 0.72 -0.98
C GLU A 53 34.40 -0.44 -1.78
N ASN A 54 34.35 -0.40 -3.12
CA ASN A 54 35.03 -1.38 -3.97
C ASN A 54 36.55 -1.37 -3.74
N ALA A 55 37.18 -0.20 -3.54
CA ALA A 55 38.61 -0.13 -3.22
C ALA A 55 38.94 -0.84 -1.90
N LYS A 56 38.15 -0.63 -0.84
CA LYS A 56 38.30 -1.34 0.45
C LYS A 56 38.09 -2.85 0.32
N LEU A 57 37.10 -3.27 -0.46
CA LEU A 57 36.84 -4.69 -0.71
C LEU A 57 37.99 -5.34 -1.50
N THR A 58 38.58 -4.65 -2.47
CA THR A 58 39.79 -5.11 -3.16
C THR A 58 40.99 -5.20 -2.21
N GLU A 59 41.20 -4.20 -1.35
CA GLU A 59 42.28 -4.22 -0.35
C GLU A 59 42.11 -5.37 0.67
N GLN A 60 40.88 -5.62 1.15
CA GLN A 60 40.58 -6.77 2.00
C GLN A 60 40.76 -8.11 1.26
N TYR A 61 40.41 -8.18 -0.03
CA TYR A 61 40.65 -9.36 -0.85
C TYR A 61 42.15 -9.62 -1.07
N GLU A 62 42.96 -8.58 -1.32
CA GLU A 62 44.42 -8.73 -1.44
C GLU A 62 45.07 -9.14 -0.12
N LEU A 63 44.62 -8.59 1.02
CA LEU A 63 45.12 -8.97 2.35
C LEU A 63 44.75 -10.43 2.71
N THR A 64 43.51 -10.84 2.48
CA THR A 64 43.08 -12.23 2.73
C THR A 64 43.71 -13.22 1.76
N SER A 65 43.92 -12.83 0.49
CA SER A 65 44.65 -13.65 -0.48
C SER A 65 46.12 -13.83 -0.11
N LYS A 66 46.79 -12.81 0.45
CA LYS A 66 48.16 -12.94 0.97
C LYS A 66 48.20 -13.85 2.20
N ALA A 67 47.33 -13.62 3.19
CA ALA A 67 47.26 -14.47 4.37
C ALA A 67 47.00 -15.95 4.05
N PHE A 68 46.24 -16.24 2.97
CA PHE A 68 46.05 -17.59 2.46
C PHE A 68 47.33 -18.16 1.82
N GLN A 69 48.07 -17.36 1.03
CA GLN A 69 49.36 -17.76 0.44
C GLN A 69 50.43 -18.00 1.51
N ASP A 70 50.55 -17.10 2.49
CA ASP A 70 51.47 -17.22 3.62
C ASP A 70 51.19 -18.52 4.41
N ALA A 71 49.91 -18.83 4.66
CA ALA A 71 49.51 -20.08 5.29
C ALA A 71 49.78 -21.31 4.41
N GLU A 72 49.61 -21.23 3.09
CA GLU A 72 49.93 -22.33 2.16
C GLU A 72 51.44 -22.63 2.13
N GLU A 73 52.29 -21.61 2.24
CA GLU A 73 53.74 -21.77 2.39
C GLU A 73 54.13 -22.35 3.76
N GLU A 74 53.49 -21.89 4.86
CA GLU A 74 53.73 -22.45 6.20
C GLU A 74 53.33 -23.94 6.27
N TRP A 75 52.21 -24.33 5.66
CA TRP A 75 51.78 -25.73 5.57
C TRP A 75 52.73 -26.58 4.71
N LYS A 76 53.25 -26.06 3.60
CA LYS A 76 54.28 -26.74 2.79
C LYS A 76 55.56 -26.95 3.60
N LYS A 77 56.01 -25.93 4.33
CA LYS A 77 57.20 -26.01 5.19
C LYS A 77 57.05 -27.08 6.27
N LYS A 78 55.93 -27.09 6.99
CA LYS A 78 55.61 -28.13 8.00
C LYS A 78 55.55 -29.53 7.38
N LEU A 79 55.00 -29.67 6.17
CA LEU A 79 54.93 -30.93 5.45
C LEU A 79 56.32 -31.44 5.01
N ASP A 80 57.26 -30.56 4.66
CA ASP A 80 58.63 -30.93 4.30
C ASP A 80 59.51 -31.18 5.54
N GLU A 81 59.30 -30.45 6.64
CA GLU A 81 59.90 -30.74 7.95
C GLU A 81 59.50 -32.14 8.44
N ALA A 82 58.21 -32.49 8.39
CA ALA A 82 57.71 -33.83 8.76
C ALA A 82 58.26 -34.97 7.86
N LYS A 83 58.51 -34.71 6.57
CA LYS A 83 59.20 -35.68 5.69
C LYS A 83 60.65 -35.88 6.11
N LEU A 84 61.35 -34.81 6.47
CA LEU A 84 62.75 -34.87 6.92
C LEU A 84 62.88 -35.68 8.21
N GLU A 85 61.96 -35.45 9.16
CA GLU A 85 61.88 -36.20 10.41
C GLU A 85 61.50 -37.68 10.18
N SER A 86 60.62 -37.97 9.22
CA SER A 86 60.32 -39.35 8.79
C SER A 86 61.55 -40.07 8.22
N ILE A 87 62.39 -39.39 7.42
CA ILE A 87 63.64 -39.94 6.89
C ILE A 87 64.65 -40.23 8.01
N GLY A 88 64.85 -39.28 8.94
CA GLY A 88 65.76 -39.48 10.08
C GLY A 88 65.36 -40.67 10.97
N ASN A 89 64.05 -40.87 11.18
CA ASN A 89 63.54 -42.04 11.90
C ASN A 89 63.81 -43.37 11.16
N ILE A 90 63.81 -43.38 9.83
CA ILE A 90 64.16 -44.57 9.03
C ILE A 90 65.66 -44.91 9.17
N GLU A 91 66.54 -43.90 9.20
CA GLU A 91 67.99 -44.10 9.44
C GLU A 91 68.28 -44.57 10.88
N LEU A 92 67.53 -44.08 11.87
CA LEU A 92 67.62 -44.55 13.26
C LEU A 92 67.19 -46.02 13.40
N ILE A 93 66.12 -46.44 12.70
CA ILE A 93 65.67 -47.84 12.65
C ILE A 93 66.70 -48.75 11.94
N ALA A 94 67.44 -48.22 10.96
CA ALA A 94 68.53 -48.96 10.30
C ALA A 94 69.72 -49.19 11.26
N THR A 95 70.19 -48.15 11.95
CA THR A 95 71.33 -48.26 12.88
C THR A 95 71.03 -49.14 14.10
N LEU A 96 69.81 -49.09 14.64
CA LEU A 96 69.36 -50.01 15.70
C LEU A 96 69.32 -51.48 15.24
N ARG A 97 69.05 -51.76 13.95
CA ARG A 97 69.17 -53.12 13.38
C ARG A 97 70.61 -53.59 13.23
N GLU A 98 71.57 -52.70 12.97
CA GLU A 98 72.98 -53.07 12.95
C GLU A 98 73.53 -53.36 14.36
N MET A 99 73.09 -52.62 15.38
CA MET A 99 73.43 -52.89 16.78
C MET A 99 72.89 -54.25 17.24
N ALA A 100 71.61 -54.56 16.96
CA ALA A 100 70.98 -55.83 17.35
C ALA A 100 71.62 -57.07 16.71
N ASN A 101 72.34 -56.93 15.60
CA ASN A 101 73.04 -58.02 14.92
C ASN A 101 74.47 -58.26 15.43
N ARG A 102 74.95 -57.51 16.45
CA ARG A 102 76.35 -57.57 16.91
C ARG A 102 76.56 -58.30 18.24
N GLU A 103 75.49 -58.77 18.89
CA GLU A 103 75.51 -59.29 20.28
C GLU A 103 75.04 -60.76 20.38
N LYS A 104 75.46 -61.61 19.44
CA LYS A 104 75.34 -63.08 19.53
C LYS A 104 76.53 -63.80 18.88
N LEU A 105 77.63 -63.98 19.63
CA LEU A 105 78.70 -64.97 19.34
C LEU A 105 79.78 -65.01 20.44
N PHE A 106 79.64 -65.88 21.44
CA PHE A 106 80.75 -66.69 22.01
C PHE A 106 80.22 -67.79 22.96
N GLU A 107 80.98 -68.89 23.11
CA GLU A 107 80.61 -70.14 23.81
C GLU A 107 81.87 -70.78 24.49
N GLU A 108 81.66 -71.55 25.59
CA GLU A 108 82.53 -72.66 26.12
C GLU A 108 83.95 -72.31 26.71
N THR A 109 84.67 -73.05 27.60
CA THR A 109 84.50 -74.29 28.45
C THR A 109 85.63 -74.45 29.54
N GLU A 110 85.64 -75.57 30.33
CA GLU A 110 86.75 -76.22 31.12
C GLU A 110 87.13 -75.75 32.58
N GLU A 111 87.82 -76.52 33.48
CA GLU A 111 87.75 -77.94 33.99
C GLU A 111 88.72 -78.22 35.21
N VAL A 112 88.86 -79.47 35.75
CA VAL A 112 90.03 -80.09 36.52
C VAL A 112 90.28 -79.73 38.05
N GLN A 113 90.82 -80.53 39.03
CA GLN A 113 91.04 -82.00 39.37
C GLN A 113 91.52 -82.30 40.86
N GLN A 114 91.14 -83.47 41.45
CA GLN A 114 91.88 -84.40 42.41
C GLN A 114 92.38 -83.92 43.83
N SER A 115 92.96 -84.69 44.80
CA SER A 115 93.50 -86.08 45.05
C SER A 115 93.59 -86.37 46.61
N CYS A 116 94.06 -87.45 47.32
CA CYS A 116 94.45 -88.90 47.20
C CYS A 116 94.67 -89.55 48.64
N ALA A 117 95.04 -90.85 48.82
CA ALA A 117 95.32 -91.53 50.14
C ALA A 117 96.19 -92.85 50.08
N GLN A 118 96.85 -93.36 51.17
CA GLN A 118 97.44 -94.75 51.36
C GLN A 118 98.00 -95.05 52.83
N PRO A 119 98.32 -96.32 53.28
CA PRO A 119 98.56 -96.75 54.70
C PRO A 119 99.71 -97.82 55.04
N PHE A 120 99.67 -98.47 56.24
CA PHE A 120 100.46 -99.64 56.82
C PHE A 120 101.85 -99.38 57.52
N SER A 121 102.52 -100.24 58.34
CA SER A 121 102.44 -101.71 58.69
C SER A 121 103.06 -102.18 60.06
N ASN A 122 102.45 -103.18 60.74
CA ASN A 122 102.97 -104.42 61.41
C ASN A 122 104.34 -104.60 62.19
N ILE A 123 104.25 -105.23 63.40
CA ILE A 123 104.77 -106.58 63.88
C ILE A 123 106.29 -106.94 63.67
N ASN A 124 107.08 -107.60 64.57
CA ASN A 124 106.90 -108.34 65.86
C ASN A 124 108.19 -108.33 66.76
N GLU A 125 108.17 -108.89 67.98
CA GLU A 125 109.10 -109.98 68.44
C GLU A 125 108.70 -110.65 69.80
N GLU A 126 109.14 -111.89 70.05
CA GLU A 126 108.61 -112.80 71.10
C GLU A 126 109.73 -113.63 71.81
N GLU A 127 109.38 -114.49 72.77
CA GLU A 127 110.25 -115.56 73.34
C GLU A 127 111.49 -115.14 74.19
N ARG A 128 111.31 -114.19 75.13
CA ARG A 128 111.93 -114.36 76.48
C ARG A 128 110.93 -114.63 77.60
N LEU A 129 109.78 -115.17 77.20
CA LEU A 129 108.83 -115.87 78.07
C LEU A 129 109.52 -117.01 78.84
N ARG A 130 109.14 -117.19 80.12
CA ARG A 130 108.61 -118.46 80.68
C ARG A 130 108.51 -118.45 82.21
N ASN A 131 109.39 -117.74 82.93
CA ASN A 131 109.46 -117.82 84.41
C ASN A 131 108.80 -116.66 85.17
N GLU A 132 108.93 -115.40 84.74
CA GLU A 132 108.15 -114.26 85.29
C GLU A 132 106.67 -114.30 84.86
N LEU A 133 106.36 -115.15 83.88
CA LEU A 133 105.05 -115.32 83.24
C LEU A 133 103.90 -115.69 84.20
N LYS A 134 104.18 -116.15 85.41
CA LYS A 134 103.14 -116.49 86.41
C LYS A 134 102.65 -115.29 87.23
N GLU A 135 103.51 -114.32 87.56
CA GLU A 135 103.07 -113.08 88.22
C GLU A 135 102.54 -112.08 87.20
N VAL A 136 103.19 -112.01 86.02
CA VAL A 136 102.69 -111.23 84.87
C VAL A 136 101.31 -111.69 84.44
N ASN A 137 100.96 -112.98 84.51
CA ASN A 137 99.58 -113.43 84.22
C ASN A 137 98.53 -112.81 85.18
N GLY A 138 98.90 -112.53 86.44
CA GLY A 138 98.00 -111.89 87.40
C GLY A 138 97.75 -110.42 87.06
N THR A 139 98.81 -109.66 86.79
CA THR A 139 98.69 -108.25 86.42
C THR A 139 98.11 -108.05 85.03
N VAL A 140 98.41 -108.92 84.07
CA VAL A 140 97.81 -108.92 82.73
C VAL A 140 96.31 -109.20 82.79
N GLU A 141 95.81 -110.06 83.68
CA GLU A 141 94.37 -110.32 83.75
C GLU A 141 93.59 -109.16 84.40
N GLU A 142 94.22 -108.37 85.29
CA GLU A 142 93.66 -107.12 85.80
C GLU A 142 93.72 -106.00 84.74
N GLN A 143 94.87 -105.82 84.07
CA GLN A 143 95.00 -104.89 82.94
C GLN A 143 94.06 -105.26 81.78
N ARG A 144 93.71 -106.54 81.59
CA ARG A 144 92.68 -106.98 80.64
C ARG A 144 91.27 -106.61 81.06
N LYS A 145 90.99 -106.34 82.34
CA LYS A 145 89.71 -105.74 82.79
C LYS A 145 89.73 -104.24 82.57
N GLU A 146 90.81 -103.55 82.94
CA GLU A 146 90.97 -102.11 82.73
C GLU A 146 90.93 -101.75 81.24
N MET A 147 91.64 -102.48 80.39
CA MET A 147 91.58 -102.34 78.92
C MET A 147 90.22 -102.71 78.33
N ARG A 148 89.40 -103.53 79.00
CA ARG A 148 87.99 -103.73 78.61
C ARG A 148 87.17 -102.49 78.97
N ALA A 149 87.24 -102.02 80.21
CA ALA A 149 86.53 -100.83 80.67
C ALA A 149 86.89 -99.57 79.85
N LEU A 150 88.18 -99.35 79.58
CA LEU A 150 88.64 -98.28 78.68
C LEU A 150 88.13 -98.46 77.25
N LYS A 151 88.17 -99.68 76.70
CA LYS A 151 87.69 -99.95 75.34
C LYS A 151 86.17 -99.77 75.21
N ASP A 152 85.41 -100.08 76.25
CA ASP A 152 83.96 -99.87 76.28
C ASP A 152 83.60 -98.39 76.52
N LEU A 153 84.38 -97.66 77.34
CA LEU A 153 84.24 -96.21 77.49
C LEU A 153 84.65 -95.44 76.22
N PHE A 154 85.66 -95.92 75.48
CA PHE A 154 86.00 -95.40 74.15
C PHE A 154 84.87 -95.68 73.13
N LYS A 155 84.24 -96.85 73.14
CA LYS A 155 83.03 -97.10 72.32
C LYS A 155 81.94 -96.09 72.66
N GLU A 156 81.65 -95.87 73.94
CA GLU A 156 80.62 -94.94 74.40
C GLU A 156 80.92 -93.49 73.97
N GLN A 157 82.20 -93.07 74.04
CA GLN A 157 82.67 -91.79 73.50
C GLN A 157 82.46 -91.70 71.99
N THR A 158 82.85 -92.72 71.22
CA THR A 158 82.63 -92.74 69.76
C THR A 158 81.16 -92.80 69.37
N GLU A 159 80.31 -93.49 70.13
CA GLU A 159 78.85 -93.48 69.92
C GLU A 159 78.25 -92.09 70.21
N LYS A 160 78.74 -91.39 71.22
CA LYS A 160 78.31 -90.02 71.53
C LYS A 160 78.75 -89.03 70.45
N LEU A 161 79.98 -89.15 69.94
CA LEU A 161 80.45 -88.39 68.78
C LEU A 161 79.61 -88.69 67.54
N LEU A 162 79.42 -89.95 67.17
CA LEU A 162 78.65 -90.34 65.97
C LEU A 162 77.17 -89.93 66.06
N LYS A 163 76.58 -89.90 67.27
CA LYS A 163 75.24 -89.33 67.52
C LYS A 163 75.22 -87.80 67.41
N ALA A 164 76.31 -87.11 67.74
CA ALA A 164 76.45 -85.66 67.58
C ALA A 164 76.75 -85.26 66.13
N GLU A 165 77.55 -86.04 65.40
CA GLU A 165 77.83 -85.90 63.96
C GLU A 165 76.53 -86.02 63.17
N LYS A 166 75.77 -87.11 63.37
CA LYS A 166 74.43 -87.27 62.76
C LYS A 166 73.48 -86.12 63.08
N ARG A 167 73.54 -85.59 64.30
CA ARG A 167 72.72 -84.43 64.70
C ARG A 167 73.18 -83.12 64.05
N ASN A 168 74.45 -82.99 63.73
CA ASN A 168 74.96 -81.89 62.90
C ASN A 168 74.58 -82.08 61.43
N GLU A 169 74.63 -83.31 60.88
CA GLU A 169 74.14 -83.63 59.53
C GLU A 169 72.64 -83.30 59.40
N GLU A 170 71.80 -83.76 60.35
CA GLU A 170 70.39 -83.39 60.49
C GLU A 170 70.21 -81.86 60.50
N LEU A 171 70.99 -81.14 61.32
CA LEU A 171 70.89 -79.68 61.41
C LEU A 171 71.34 -78.97 60.13
N ILE A 172 72.39 -79.43 59.45
CA ILE A 172 72.84 -78.90 58.17
C ILE A 172 71.74 -79.09 57.12
N CYS A 173 71.14 -80.27 57.01
CA CYS A 173 69.99 -80.49 56.12
C CYS A 173 68.84 -79.53 56.42
N THR A 174 68.45 -79.33 57.68
CA THR A 174 67.40 -78.35 58.01
C THR A 174 67.78 -76.90 57.72
N VAL A 175 69.07 -76.55 57.80
CA VAL A 175 69.57 -75.20 57.45
C VAL A 175 69.54 -75.00 55.94
N ASP A 176 69.88 -76.02 55.15
CA ASP A 176 69.84 -75.94 53.69
C ASP A 176 68.39 -76.01 53.14
N GLU A 177 67.49 -76.76 53.78
CA GLU A 177 66.04 -76.70 53.54
C GLU A 177 65.46 -75.31 53.84
N LEU A 178 65.85 -74.71 54.98
CA LEU A 178 65.42 -73.35 55.34
C LEU A 178 66.04 -72.27 54.42
N ARG A 179 67.26 -72.48 53.91
CA ARG A 179 67.88 -71.62 52.89
C ARG A 179 67.13 -71.71 51.56
N SER A 180 66.86 -72.92 51.07
CA SER A 180 66.07 -73.11 49.84
C SER A 180 64.69 -72.45 49.97
N SER A 181 64.01 -72.64 51.10
CA SER A 181 62.71 -72.01 51.38
C SER A 181 62.79 -70.48 51.46
N LEU A 182 63.87 -69.93 52.01
CA LEU A 182 64.12 -68.49 52.03
C LEU A 182 64.42 -67.94 50.62
N ASP A 183 65.17 -68.67 49.80
CA ASP A 183 65.47 -68.28 48.43
C ASP A 183 64.22 -68.40 47.51
N ASP A 184 63.44 -69.47 47.65
CA ASP A 184 62.13 -69.65 47.00
C ASP A 184 61.16 -68.51 47.35
N THR A 185 61.08 -68.12 48.63
CA THR A 185 60.23 -67.00 49.06
C THR A 185 60.77 -65.64 48.64
N ASN A 186 62.10 -65.45 48.54
CA ASN A 186 62.70 -64.26 47.94
C ASN A 186 62.43 -64.16 46.43
N VAL A 187 62.48 -65.27 45.69
CA VAL A 187 62.11 -65.32 44.27
C VAL A 187 60.63 -64.98 44.10
N GLN A 188 59.73 -65.58 44.88
CA GLN A 188 58.30 -65.23 44.86
C GLN A 188 58.05 -63.76 45.21
N LEU A 189 58.75 -63.22 46.22
CA LEU A 189 58.67 -61.81 46.60
C LEU A 189 59.09 -60.89 45.44
N ASN A 190 60.13 -61.25 44.69
CA ASN A 190 60.59 -60.45 43.55
C ASN A 190 59.62 -60.54 42.36
N VAL A 191 59.08 -61.72 42.04
CA VAL A 191 58.02 -61.88 41.03
C VAL A 191 56.78 -61.05 41.39
N ILE A 192 56.41 -60.98 42.67
CA ILE A 192 55.31 -60.12 43.15
C ILE A 192 55.64 -58.63 42.98
N LYS A 193 56.86 -58.18 43.30
CA LYS A 193 57.30 -56.79 43.08
C LYS A 193 57.32 -56.42 41.59
N GLU A 194 57.83 -57.29 40.73
CA GLU A 194 57.88 -57.08 39.28
C GLU A 194 56.47 -56.98 38.71
N ARG A 195 55.57 -57.88 39.10
CA ARG A 195 54.15 -57.79 38.76
C ARG A 195 53.53 -56.49 39.26
N GLN A 196 53.78 -56.09 40.50
CA GLN A 196 53.25 -54.84 41.06
C GLN A 196 53.79 -53.60 40.33
N ASN A 197 55.06 -53.61 39.91
CA ASN A 197 55.64 -52.54 39.10
C ASN A 197 54.96 -52.45 37.73
N VAL A 198 54.70 -53.58 37.07
CA VAL A 198 53.95 -53.63 35.80
C VAL A 198 52.50 -53.16 35.98
N GLU A 199 51.84 -53.57 37.07
CA GLU A 199 50.49 -53.14 37.43
C GLU A 199 50.40 -51.63 37.74
N ASN A 200 51.43 -51.06 38.38
CA ASN A 200 51.58 -49.61 38.55
C ASN A 200 51.79 -48.88 37.21
N VAL A 201 52.58 -49.43 36.27
CA VAL A 201 52.78 -48.84 34.93
C VAL A 201 51.48 -48.86 34.13
N PHE A 202 50.77 -49.98 34.08
CA PHE A 202 49.44 -50.03 33.44
C PHE A 202 48.45 -49.09 34.11
N SER A 203 48.52 -48.90 35.43
CA SER A 203 47.67 -47.94 36.13
C SER A 203 47.96 -46.51 35.66
N LEU A 204 49.23 -46.12 35.50
CA LEU A 204 49.63 -44.80 34.98
C LEU A 204 49.23 -44.60 33.50
N GLU A 205 49.36 -45.64 32.67
CA GLU A 205 48.90 -45.62 31.28
C GLU A 205 47.38 -45.43 31.20
N LEU A 206 46.60 -46.17 32.00
CA LEU A 206 45.15 -46.00 32.12
C LEU A 206 44.78 -44.59 32.59
N ASP A 207 45.45 -44.08 33.63
CA ASP A 207 45.30 -42.73 34.15
C ASP A 207 45.47 -41.66 33.04
N ASP A 208 46.46 -41.82 32.17
CA ASP A 208 46.74 -40.89 31.08
C ASP A 208 45.82 -41.09 29.87
N TYR A 209 45.34 -42.32 29.62
CA TYR A 209 44.24 -42.57 28.68
C TYR A 209 42.92 -41.96 29.16
N GLU A 210 42.58 -42.04 30.45
CA GLU A 210 41.40 -41.40 31.04
C GLU A 210 41.50 -39.87 30.95
N LYS A 211 42.64 -39.27 31.30
CA LYS A 211 42.89 -37.82 31.10
C LYS A 211 42.80 -37.40 29.63
N SER A 212 43.17 -38.28 28.70
CA SER A 212 43.04 -38.03 27.25
C SER A 212 41.57 -38.10 26.80
N LEU A 213 40.85 -39.14 27.22
CA LEU A 213 39.41 -39.31 26.97
C LEU A 213 38.60 -38.14 27.56
N GLU A 214 38.93 -37.66 28.77
CA GLU A 214 38.30 -36.48 29.37
C GLU A 214 38.51 -35.21 28.52
N LYS A 215 39.72 -34.98 28.00
CA LYS A 215 40.01 -33.82 27.13
C LYS A 215 39.20 -33.91 25.84
N ILE A 216 39.27 -35.05 25.16
CA ILE A 216 38.50 -35.32 23.94
C ILE A 216 36.99 -35.19 24.21
N GLN A 217 36.49 -35.66 25.36
CA GLN A 217 35.07 -35.54 25.72
C GLN A 217 34.65 -34.08 26.00
N LYS A 218 35.53 -33.25 26.57
CA LYS A 218 35.31 -31.81 26.78
C LYS A 218 35.34 -31.05 25.45
N GLU A 219 36.32 -31.33 24.59
CA GLU A 219 36.41 -30.79 23.22
C GLU A 219 35.19 -31.19 22.36
N LEU A 220 34.78 -32.46 22.42
CA LEU A 220 33.59 -33.01 21.78
C LEU A 220 32.26 -32.51 22.42
N LYS A 221 32.32 -31.86 23.59
CA LYS A 221 31.18 -31.15 24.16
C LYS A 221 31.15 -29.70 23.64
N LEU A 222 32.26 -28.97 23.75
CA LEU A 222 32.39 -27.59 23.27
C LEU A 222 32.05 -27.49 21.77
N THR A 223 32.64 -28.35 20.94
CA THR A 223 32.34 -28.38 19.49
C THR A 223 30.89 -28.76 19.16
N ARG A 224 30.17 -29.47 20.04
CA ARG A 224 28.72 -29.68 19.88
C ARG A 224 27.91 -28.44 20.27
N GLU A 225 28.33 -27.73 21.31
CA GLU A 225 27.69 -26.48 21.76
C GLU A 225 27.91 -25.37 20.71
N GLU A 226 29.10 -25.29 20.11
CA GLU A 226 29.43 -24.44 18.95
C GLU A 226 28.65 -24.84 17.69
N CYS A 227 28.53 -26.14 17.38
CA CYS A 227 27.68 -26.58 16.27
C CYS A 227 26.22 -26.19 16.50
N ALA A 228 25.71 -26.32 17.73
CA ALA A 228 24.34 -25.97 18.08
C ALA A 228 24.07 -24.46 17.94
N SER A 229 24.97 -23.60 18.43
CA SER A 229 24.84 -22.15 18.27
C SER A 229 24.93 -21.73 16.80
N LEU A 230 25.86 -22.30 16.03
CA LEU A 230 25.96 -22.05 14.59
C LEU A 230 24.72 -22.52 13.82
N THR A 231 24.08 -23.65 14.20
CA THR A 231 22.80 -24.05 13.60
C THR A 231 21.67 -23.08 13.94
N ALA A 232 21.59 -22.58 15.18
CA ALA A 232 20.57 -21.61 15.58
C ALA A 232 20.77 -20.24 14.88
N GLU A 233 22.01 -19.80 14.70
CA GLU A 233 22.34 -18.60 13.92
C GLU A 233 21.99 -18.78 12.43
N LEU A 234 22.24 -19.95 11.85
CA LEU A 234 21.85 -20.27 10.47
C LEU A 234 20.33 -20.34 10.29
N GLU A 235 19.58 -20.89 11.25
CA GLU A 235 18.11 -20.90 11.21
C GLU A 235 17.53 -19.49 11.37
N LYS A 236 18.09 -18.67 12.28
CA LYS A 236 17.71 -17.26 12.40
C LYS A 236 17.98 -16.47 11.11
N ALA A 237 19.19 -16.54 10.56
CA ALA A 237 19.55 -15.84 9.32
C ALA A 237 18.74 -16.33 8.11
N ARG A 238 18.31 -17.60 8.12
CA ARG A 238 17.38 -18.14 7.13
C ARG A 238 15.99 -17.52 7.27
N ASN A 239 15.43 -17.44 8.49
CA ASN A 239 14.12 -16.85 8.73
C ASN A 239 14.09 -15.37 8.32
N GLU A 240 15.08 -14.58 8.74
CA GLU A 240 15.27 -13.19 8.31
C GLU A 240 15.38 -13.08 6.76
N GLY A 241 16.05 -14.03 6.11
CA GLY A 241 16.20 -14.12 4.66
C GLY A 241 14.95 -14.63 3.90
N ASP A 242 14.02 -15.29 4.58
CA ASP A 242 12.71 -15.70 4.08
C ASP A 242 11.69 -14.53 4.26
N GLU A 243 11.63 -13.89 5.43
CA GLU A 243 10.86 -12.65 5.68
C GLU A 243 11.19 -11.53 4.68
N ALA A 244 12.48 -11.24 4.48
CA ALA A 244 12.93 -10.23 3.51
C ALA A 244 12.54 -10.59 2.06
N ARG A 245 12.32 -11.87 1.75
CA ARG A 245 11.84 -12.34 0.45
C ARG A 245 10.34 -12.11 0.31
N GLU A 246 9.57 -12.34 1.36
CA GLU A 246 8.13 -12.06 1.39
C GLU A 246 7.84 -10.57 1.33
N GLU A 247 8.55 -9.72 2.08
CA GLU A 247 8.40 -8.27 1.93
C GLU A 247 8.78 -7.81 0.51
N LYS A 248 9.89 -8.31 -0.04
CA LYS A 248 10.27 -8.01 -1.44
C LYS A 248 9.16 -8.41 -2.42
N GLN A 249 8.47 -9.52 -2.20
CA GLN A 249 7.34 -9.96 -3.03
C GLN A 249 6.09 -9.10 -2.80
N ARG A 250 5.81 -8.68 -1.56
CA ARG A 250 4.75 -7.72 -1.20
C ARG A 250 4.96 -6.38 -1.90
N LEU A 251 6.17 -5.83 -1.83
CA LEU A 251 6.57 -4.58 -2.50
C LEU A 251 6.54 -4.71 -4.03
N SER A 252 6.96 -5.86 -4.58
CA SER A 252 6.85 -6.17 -6.01
C SER A 252 5.39 -6.16 -6.49
N ASN A 253 4.49 -6.81 -5.75
CA ASN A 253 3.06 -6.85 -6.04
C ASN A 253 2.37 -5.48 -5.89
N ASN A 254 2.78 -4.66 -4.91
CA ASN A 254 2.29 -3.29 -4.79
C ASN A 254 2.81 -2.40 -5.92
N LEU A 255 4.06 -2.59 -6.35
CA LEU A 255 4.63 -1.87 -7.50
C LEU A 255 3.95 -2.25 -8.83
N THR A 256 3.52 -3.50 -9.03
CA THR A 256 2.75 -3.89 -10.23
C THR A 256 1.32 -3.35 -10.19
N LYS A 257 0.64 -3.38 -9.03
CA LYS A 257 -0.65 -2.70 -8.82
C LYS A 257 -0.57 -1.20 -9.13
N MET A 258 0.41 -0.48 -8.57
CA MET A 258 0.62 0.95 -8.81
C MET A 258 0.94 1.24 -10.28
N LYS A 259 1.75 0.41 -10.96
CA LYS A 259 1.99 0.54 -12.41
C LYS A 259 0.70 0.36 -13.22
N ALA A 260 -0.16 -0.60 -12.86
CA ALA A 260 -1.45 -0.80 -13.53
C ALA A 260 -2.39 0.40 -13.32
N ALA A 261 -2.46 0.96 -12.10
CA ALA A 261 -3.23 2.17 -11.82
C ALA A 261 -2.72 3.38 -12.63
N ILE A 262 -1.39 3.58 -12.71
CA ILE A 262 -0.78 4.63 -13.52
C ILE A 262 -1.08 4.46 -15.02
N VAL A 263 -1.20 3.22 -15.52
CA VAL A 263 -1.62 2.96 -16.91
C VAL A 263 -3.10 3.28 -17.14
N LYS A 264 -4.00 2.92 -16.20
CA LYS A 264 -5.42 3.31 -16.26
C LYS A 264 -5.60 4.82 -16.27
N LEU A 265 -5.04 5.51 -15.26
CA LEU A 265 -5.11 6.97 -15.15
C LEU A 265 -4.52 7.71 -16.36
N LYS A 266 -3.55 7.12 -17.06
CA LYS A 266 -3.05 7.67 -18.34
C LYS A 266 -4.03 7.49 -19.49
N ALA A 267 -4.65 6.32 -19.62
CA ALA A 267 -5.69 6.09 -20.63
C ALA A 267 -6.90 7.01 -20.41
N GLU A 268 -7.36 7.14 -19.16
CA GLU A 268 -8.43 8.07 -18.76
C GLU A 268 -8.05 9.53 -19.05
N LEU A 269 -6.81 9.94 -18.73
CA LEU A 269 -6.31 11.28 -19.03
C LEU A 269 -6.24 11.57 -20.54
N ASP A 270 -5.88 10.57 -21.36
CA ASP A 270 -5.83 10.71 -22.81
C ASP A 270 -7.24 10.74 -23.43
N GLU A 271 -8.19 9.93 -22.92
CA GLU A 271 -9.61 10.01 -23.25
C GLU A 271 -10.20 11.41 -22.93
N LYS A 272 -9.83 11.99 -21.77
CA LYS A 272 -10.29 13.35 -21.42
C LYS A 272 -9.64 14.44 -22.28
N LYS A 273 -8.43 14.25 -22.80
CA LYS A 273 -7.86 15.17 -23.82
C LYS A 273 -8.63 15.07 -25.14
N GLU A 274 -9.01 13.86 -25.56
CA GLU A 274 -9.78 13.65 -26.78
C GLU A 274 -11.16 14.33 -26.68
N GLN A 275 -11.89 14.13 -25.58
CA GLN A 275 -13.16 14.83 -25.30
C GLN A 275 -13.00 16.36 -25.23
N ILE A 276 -11.90 16.87 -24.67
CA ILE A 276 -11.61 18.32 -24.69
C ILE A 276 -11.34 18.83 -26.12
N ASN A 277 -10.66 18.06 -26.96
CA ASN A 277 -10.41 18.42 -28.35
C ASN A 277 -11.69 18.41 -29.19
N GLU A 278 -12.58 17.42 -28.98
CA GLU A 278 -13.91 17.35 -29.61
C GLU A 278 -14.76 18.57 -29.23
N LEU A 279 -14.86 18.89 -27.93
CA LEU A 279 -15.60 20.06 -27.46
C LEU A 279 -14.99 21.39 -27.96
N GLN A 280 -13.67 21.48 -28.14
CA GLN A 280 -13.04 22.64 -28.78
C GLN A 280 -13.35 22.73 -30.28
N ALA A 281 -13.47 21.62 -30.99
CA ALA A 281 -13.87 21.59 -32.39
C ALA A 281 -15.36 21.95 -32.57
N GLU A 282 -16.23 21.41 -31.72
CA GLU A 282 -17.65 21.79 -31.68
C GLU A 282 -17.82 23.27 -31.34
N LYS A 283 -17.10 23.78 -30.32
CA LYS A 283 -17.13 25.21 -29.99
C LYS A 283 -16.75 26.07 -31.20
N LYS A 284 -15.63 25.78 -31.88
CA LYS A 284 -15.22 26.54 -33.08
C LYS A 284 -16.30 26.52 -34.17
N ARG A 285 -16.91 25.37 -34.41
CA ARG A 285 -18.02 25.22 -35.38
C ARG A 285 -19.26 26.03 -34.98
N LEU A 286 -19.55 26.15 -33.68
CA LEU A 286 -20.64 27.00 -33.16
C LEU A 286 -20.29 28.49 -33.27
N ASP A 287 -19.06 28.89 -32.91
CA ASP A 287 -18.55 30.26 -33.06
C ASP A 287 -18.64 30.69 -34.56
N GLU A 288 -18.17 29.86 -35.50
CA GLU A 288 -18.28 30.07 -36.95
C GLU A 288 -19.74 30.15 -37.46
N ASN A 289 -20.67 29.46 -36.80
CA ASN A 289 -22.09 29.47 -37.18
C ASN A 289 -22.79 30.72 -36.62
N ILE A 290 -22.37 31.19 -35.45
CA ILE A 290 -22.82 32.47 -34.87
C ILE A 290 -22.32 33.64 -35.73
N GLU A 291 -21.09 33.59 -36.23
CA GLU A 291 -20.53 34.60 -37.15
C GLU A 291 -21.34 34.70 -38.45
N LYS A 292 -21.64 33.57 -39.10
CA LYS A 292 -22.50 33.53 -40.31
C LYS A 292 -23.90 34.09 -40.06
N LEU A 293 -24.60 33.63 -39.01
CA LEU A 293 -25.92 34.14 -38.64
C LEU A 293 -25.89 35.63 -38.24
N ASN A 294 -24.76 36.11 -37.69
CA ASN A 294 -24.57 37.52 -37.37
C ASN A 294 -24.43 38.38 -38.64
N ASP A 295 -23.78 37.87 -39.67
CA ASP A 295 -23.55 38.54 -40.95
C ASP A 295 -24.77 38.49 -41.87
N GLU A 296 -25.48 37.36 -41.96
CA GLU A 296 -26.81 37.26 -42.60
C GLU A 296 -27.76 38.32 -42.01
N ARG A 297 -27.82 38.41 -40.67
CA ARG A 297 -28.58 39.42 -39.91
C ARG A 297 -27.96 40.83 -39.94
N ASN A 298 -26.81 41.03 -40.60
CA ASN A 298 -26.29 42.37 -40.94
C ASN A 298 -26.72 42.74 -42.36
N GLU A 299 -26.69 41.79 -43.30
CA GLU A 299 -27.18 41.96 -44.67
C GLU A 299 -28.67 42.30 -44.68
N GLU A 300 -29.52 41.53 -43.98
CA GLU A 300 -30.94 41.85 -43.77
C GLU A 300 -31.16 43.28 -43.25
N LYS A 301 -30.36 43.73 -42.28
CA LYS A 301 -30.45 45.10 -41.73
C LYS A 301 -30.09 46.17 -42.75
N MET A 302 -29.11 45.90 -43.62
CA MET A 302 -28.73 46.80 -44.70
C MET A 302 -29.82 46.86 -45.78
N GLU A 303 -30.44 45.73 -46.12
CA GLU A 303 -31.61 45.68 -47.01
C GLU A 303 -32.81 46.45 -46.44
N PHE A 304 -33.17 46.22 -45.17
CA PHE A 304 -34.24 46.97 -44.51
C PHE A 304 -33.94 48.47 -44.43
N SER A 305 -32.70 48.86 -44.13
CA SER A 305 -32.27 50.27 -44.11
C SER A 305 -32.38 50.93 -45.49
N ALA A 306 -31.97 50.23 -46.55
CA ALA A 306 -32.14 50.69 -47.92
C ALA A 306 -33.63 50.80 -48.32
N ALA A 307 -34.44 49.79 -47.99
CA ALA A 307 -35.88 49.81 -48.24
C ALA A 307 -36.58 50.99 -47.56
N ILE A 308 -36.28 51.23 -46.27
CA ILE A 308 -36.75 52.40 -45.51
C ILE A 308 -36.34 53.70 -46.20
N GLY A 309 -35.07 53.85 -46.59
CA GLY A 309 -34.60 55.05 -47.31
C GLY A 309 -35.36 55.31 -48.62
N THR A 310 -35.68 54.27 -49.41
CA THR A 310 -36.51 54.44 -50.62
C THR A 310 -37.98 54.77 -50.31
N ALA A 311 -38.51 54.32 -49.17
CA ALA A 311 -39.86 54.65 -48.72
C ALA A 311 -39.95 56.09 -48.22
N GLU A 312 -38.98 56.55 -47.42
CA GLU A 312 -38.87 57.94 -46.96
C GLU A 312 -38.75 58.92 -48.14
N GLU A 313 -37.97 58.59 -49.16
CA GLU A 313 -37.84 59.44 -50.34
C GLU A 313 -39.13 59.47 -51.19
N LYS A 314 -39.85 58.34 -51.32
CA LYS A 314 -41.19 58.32 -51.93
C LYS A 314 -42.19 59.16 -51.13
N ILE A 315 -42.16 59.11 -49.80
CA ILE A 315 -42.98 59.95 -48.92
C ILE A 315 -42.67 61.43 -49.17
N ARG A 316 -41.39 61.81 -49.14
CA ARG A 316 -40.92 63.19 -49.41
C ARG A 316 -41.39 63.71 -50.78
N GLN A 317 -41.35 62.87 -51.81
CA GLN A 317 -41.85 63.21 -53.15
C GLN A 317 -43.37 63.39 -53.18
N LEU A 318 -44.14 62.52 -52.50
CA LEU A 318 -45.59 62.65 -52.36
C LEU A 318 -45.99 63.88 -51.54
N GLU A 319 -45.27 64.20 -50.46
CA GLU A 319 -45.48 65.42 -49.66
C GLU A 319 -45.22 66.70 -50.46
N ALA A 320 -44.15 66.71 -51.28
CA ALA A 320 -43.87 67.81 -52.20
C ALA A 320 -44.95 67.93 -53.28
N GLY A 321 -45.44 66.81 -53.83
CA GLY A 321 -46.55 66.75 -54.77
C GLY A 321 -47.85 67.30 -54.18
N CYS A 322 -48.27 66.81 -53.01
CA CYS A 322 -49.42 67.30 -52.25
C CYS A 322 -49.29 68.80 -51.91
N SER A 323 -48.10 69.26 -51.53
CA SER A 323 -47.83 70.68 -51.27
C SER A 323 -47.99 71.54 -52.54
N SER A 324 -47.57 71.04 -53.70
CA SER A 324 -47.76 71.70 -54.99
C SER A 324 -49.24 71.76 -55.40
N LEU A 325 -49.94 70.61 -55.32
CA LEU A 325 -51.35 70.50 -55.66
C LEU A 325 -52.23 71.36 -54.74
N ASN A 326 -51.88 71.47 -53.46
CA ASN A 326 -52.55 72.35 -52.51
C ASN A 326 -52.36 73.85 -52.85
N ARG A 327 -51.16 74.27 -53.28
CA ARG A 327 -50.92 75.64 -53.79
C ARG A 327 -51.77 75.92 -55.03
N GLN A 328 -51.87 74.96 -55.96
CA GLN A 328 -52.74 75.06 -57.13
C GLN A 328 -54.22 75.16 -56.73
N LEU A 329 -54.69 74.33 -55.79
CA LEU A 329 -56.06 74.40 -55.27
C LEU A 329 -56.38 75.75 -54.61
N VAL A 330 -55.45 76.33 -53.84
CA VAL A 330 -55.61 77.67 -53.26
C VAL A 330 -55.67 78.75 -54.35
N SER A 331 -54.83 78.66 -55.39
CA SER A 331 -54.85 79.59 -56.52
C SER A 331 -56.14 79.49 -57.35
N LEU A 332 -56.61 78.28 -57.66
CA LEU A 332 -57.87 78.05 -58.37
C LEU A 332 -59.08 78.49 -57.53
N ARG A 333 -59.03 78.31 -56.20
CA ARG A 333 -60.06 78.83 -55.29
C ARG A 333 -60.13 80.35 -55.33
N SER A 334 -58.99 81.06 -55.26
CA SER A 334 -58.99 82.53 -55.32
C SER A 334 -59.39 83.06 -56.71
N GLN A 335 -58.95 82.42 -57.79
CA GLN A 335 -59.43 82.74 -59.15
C GLN A 335 -60.95 82.60 -59.27
N ARG A 336 -61.51 81.47 -58.79
CA ARG A 336 -62.97 81.27 -58.74
C ARG A 336 -63.66 82.34 -57.89
N GLU A 337 -63.07 82.76 -56.78
CA GLU A 337 -63.62 83.79 -55.90
C GLU A 337 -63.57 85.21 -56.52
N THR A 338 -62.58 85.48 -57.38
CA THR A 338 -62.52 86.72 -58.19
C THR A 338 -63.55 86.68 -59.32
N LEU A 339 -63.67 85.56 -60.02
CA LEU A 339 -64.68 85.35 -61.07
C LEU A 339 -66.11 85.39 -60.50
N GLN A 340 -66.33 84.87 -59.29
CA GLN A 340 -67.62 84.96 -58.60
C GLN A 340 -67.97 86.42 -58.32
N ARG A 341 -67.04 87.23 -57.77
CA ARG A 341 -67.27 88.68 -57.58
C ARG A 341 -67.61 89.37 -58.90
N GLN A 342 -66.82 89.13 -59.95
CA GLN A 342 -67.07 89.69 -61.28
C GLN A 342 -68.43 89.25 -61.86
N TYR A 343 -68.88 88.01 -61.59
CA TYR A 343 -70.20 87.54 -61.96
C TYR A 343 -71.30 88.21 -61.13
N ASP A 344 -71.12 88.39 -59.82
CA ASP A 344 -72.10 89.04 -58.94
C ASP A 344 -72.23 90.54 -59.26
N ASP A 345 -71.11 91.22 -59.52
CA ASP A 345 -71.03 92.59 -60.04
C ASP A 345 -71.77 92.69 -61.38
N LEU A 346 -71.43 91.82 -62.35
CA LEU A 346 -72.09 91.80 -63.67
C LEU A 346 -73.57 91.37 -63.60
N ALA A 347 -73.97 90.58 -62.61
CA ALA A 347 -75.36 90.24 -62.36
C ALA A 347 -76.13 91.42 -61.74
N GLN A 348 -75.49 92.25 -60.93
CA GLN A 348 -76.03 93.52 -60.45
C GLN A 348 -76.11 94.56 -61.58
N GLU A 349 -75.09 94.68 -62.43
CA GLU A 349 -75.14 95.48 -63.66
C GLU A 349 -76.22 94.98 -64.61
N HIS A 350 -76.35 93.68 -64.82
CA HIS A 350 -77.42 93.11 -65.64
C HIS A 350 -78.80 93.24 -64.99
N SER A 351 -78.93 93.25 -63.66
CA SER A 351 -80.19 93.50 -62.97
C SER A 351 -80.63 94.97 -63.11
N THR A 352 -79.71 95.91 -62.92
CA THR A 352 -79.97 97.34 -63.14
C THR A 352 -80.18 97.66 -64.62
N PHE A 353 -79.41 97.06 -65.53
CA PHE A 353 -79.63 97.13 -66.98
C PHE A 353 -80.95 96.50 -67.36
N LYS A 354 -81.33 95.32 -66.86
CA LYS A 354 -82.64 94.68 -67.11
C LYS A 354 -83.79 95.56 -66.60
N THR A 355 -83.63 96.24 -65.46
CA THR A 355 -84.62 97.21 -64.99
C THR A 355 -84.73 98.40 -65.95
N ARG A 356 -83.58 98.93 -66.40
CA ARG A 356 -83.46 100.02 -67.38
C ARG A 356 -83.89 99.62 -68.80
N ALA A 357 -83.81 98.34 -69.13
CA ALA A 357 -84.15 97.74 -70.41
C ALA A 357 -85.59 97.27 -70.45
N LEU A 358 -86.20 96.86 -69.33
CA LEU A 358 -87.65 96.75 -69.20
C LEU A 358 -88.28 98.13 -69.41
N TYR A 359 -87.75 99.18 -68.79
CA TYR A 359 -88.14 100.57 -69.03
C TYR A 359 -87.95 101.03 -70.50
N VAL A 360 -87.00 100.46 -71.25
CA VAL A 360 -86.78 100.76 -72.68
C VAL A 360 -87.51 99.81 -73.65
N LEU A 361 -87.86 98.59 -73.24
CA LEU A 361 -88.65 97.61 -74.02
C LEU A 361 -90.15 97.82 -73.85
N GLU A 362 -90.58 98.38 -72.70
CA GLU A 362 -91.88 99.04 -72.55
C GLU A 362 -92.00 100.26 -73.49
N GLN A 363 -90.87 100.87 -73.87
CA GLN A 363 -90.78 101.88 -74.94
C GLN A 363 -90.61 101.31 -76.37
N LYS A 364 -90.17 100.06 -76.56
CA LYS A 364 -89.87 99.48 -77.89
C LYS A 364 -90.15 97.97 -78.00
N LYS A 365 -91.22 97.64 -78.72
CA LYS A 365 -91.43 96.34 -79.38
C LYS A 365 -90.94 96.35 -80.84
N GLY A 366 -90.61 95.17 -81.36
CA GLY A 366 -90.02 94.92 -82.68
C GLY A 366 -88.51 94.67 -82.54
N ASP A 367 -87.89 93.56 -82.93
CA ASP A 367 -88.02 92.60 -84.06
C ASP A 367 -86.69 92.67 -84.85
N GLU A 368 -86.13 91.63 -85.46
CA GLU A 368 -86.05 90.20 -85.08
C GLU A 368 -84.93 89.52 -85.91
N SER A 369 -84.63 88.24 -85.61
CA SER A 369 -84.04 87.23 -86.52
C SER A 369 -82.54 87.28 -86.89
N GLN A 370 -82.09 86.18 -87.52
CA GLN A 370 -80.70 85.80 -87.83
C GLN A 370 -80.27 86.20 -89.27
N PRO A 371 -79.03 85.90 -89.70
CA PRO A 371 -78.89 84.71 -90.54
C PRO A 371 -77.62 83.87 -90.29
N LYS A 372 -77.62 82.65 -90.82
CA LYS A 372 -76.56 81.65 -90.67
C LYS A 372 -75.64 81.61 -91.90
N LYS A 373 -74.32 81.63 -91.71
CA LYS A 373 -73.34 81.12 -92.68
C LYS A 373 -72.07 80.63 -92.00
N ASP A 374 -71.55 81.42 -91.07
CA ASP A 374 -70.34 81.15 -90.28
C ASP A 374 -70.45 79.86 -89.45
N GLU A 375 -71.67 79.42 -89.11
CA GLU A 375 -71.94 78.13 -88.46
C GLU A 375 -71.33 76.95 -89.23
N ILE A 376 -71.30 76.98 -90.57
CA ILE A 376 -70.80 75.86 -91.38
C ILE A 376 -69.27 75.78 -91.32
N GLU A 377 -68.58 76.91 -91.45
CA GLU A 377 -67.12 76.95 -91.35
C GLU A 377 -66.64 76.62 -89.92
N MET A 378 -67.38 77.08 -88.90
CA MET A 378 -67.16 76.68 -87.51
C MET A 378 -67.39 75.18 -87.27
N LEU A 379 -68.38 74.57 -87.93
CA LEU A 379 -68.60 73.11 -87.87
C LEU A 379 -67.48 72.34 -88.58
N GLU A 380 -66.99 72.80 -89.74
CA GLU A 380 -65.86 72.17 -90.43
C GLU A 380 -64.57 72.24 -89.60
N GLN A 381 -64.27 73.40 -88.98
CA GLN A 381 -63.15 73.54 -88.04
C GLN A 381 -63.33 72.67 -86.79
N THR A 382 -64.56 72.53 -86.29
CA THR A 382 -64.89 71.64 -85.16
C THR A 382 -64.67 70.17 -85.53
N ILE A 383 -65.06 69.74 -86.73
CA ILE A 383 -64.84 68.38 -87.24
C ILE A 383 -63.33 68.08 -87.35
N GLU A 384 -62.52 69.02 -87.84
CA GLU A 384 -61.08 68.81 -87.94
C GLU A 384 -60.39 68.75 -86.57
N GLN A 385 -60.82 69.58 -85.62
CA GLN A 385 -60.41 69.47 -84.21
C GLN A 385 -60.81 68.12 -83.60
N GLN A 386 -62.03 67.64 -83.88
CA GLN A 386 -62.50 66.33 -83.42
C GLN A 386 -61.70 65.16 -84.02
N LYS A 387 -61.35 65.18 -85.30
CA LYS A 387 -60.43 64.16 -85.88
C LYS A 387 -59.11 64.13 -85.12
N LYS A 388 -58.51 65.30 -84.87
CA LYS A 388 -57.23 65.41 -84.17
C LYS A 388 -57.30 64.95 -82.71
N THR A 389 -58.42 65.15 -82.02
CA THR A 389 -58.61 64.57 -80.68
C THR A 389 -58.82 63.06 -80.73
N ILE A 390 -59.55 62.53 -81.71
CA ILE A 390 -59.69 61.08 -81.93
C ILE A 390 -58.33 60.43 -82.22
N GLU A 391 -57.49 61.06 -83.04
CA GLU A 391 -56.16 60.55 -83.39
C GLU A 391 -55.22 60.52 -82.17
N ASN A 392 -55.17 61.62 -81.39
CA ASN A 392 -54.46 61.69 -80.12
C ASN A 392 -54.97 60.65 -79.09
N LEU A 393 -56.29 60.47 -78.98
CA LEU A 393 -56.89 59.46 -78.09
C LEU A 393 -56.57 58.04 -78.55
N THR A 394 -56.50 57.80 -79.86
CA THR A 394 -56.11 56.50 -80.44
C THR A 394 -54.66 56.17 -80.10
N GLN A 395 -53.75 57.14 -80.25
CA GLN A 395 -52.34 56.97 -79.88
C GLN A 395 -52.16 56.77 -78.35
N SER A 396 -52.89 57.53 -77.53
CA SER A 396 -52.89 57.37 -76.08
C SER A 396 -53.41 55.98 -75.65
N HIS A 397 -54.50 55.50 -76.25
CA HIS A 397 -55.02 54.15 -76.04
C HIS A 397 -54.01 53.07 -76.46
N HIS A 398 -53.28 53.27 -77.55
CA HIS A 398 -52.27 52.32 -78.01
C HIS A 398 -51.12 52.17 -77.00
N MET A 399 -50.56 53.29 -76.50
CA MET A 399 -49.50 53.24 -75.48
C MET A 399 -49.99 52.60 -74.18
N ALA A 400 -51.19 52.97 -73.71
CA ALA A 400 -51.79 52.35 -72.52
C ALA A 400 -52.05 50.84 -72.69
N HIS A 401 -52.33 50.38 -73.93
CA HIS A 401 -52.47 48.96 -74.24
C HIS A 401 -51.12 48.21 -74.19
N GLU A 402 -50.05 48.81 -74.73
CA GLU A 402 -48.69 48.25 -74.66
C GLU A 402 -48.18 48.17 -73.20
N GLU A 403 -48.42 49.21 -72.40
CA GLU A 403 -48.14 49.20 -70.96
C GLU A 403 -48.93 48.09 -70.24
N LEU A 404 -50.22 47.90 -70.55
CA LEU A 404 -51.02 46.81 -69.98
C LEU A 404 -50.51 45.41 -70.40
N CYS A 405 -50.02 45.26 -71.63
CA CYS A 405 -49.39 44.01 -72.08
C CYS A 405 -48.08 43.73 -71.33
N SER A 406 -47.18 44.71 -71.22
CA SER A 406 -45.92 44.59 -70.45
C SER A 406 -46.18 44.26 -68.98
N ASN A 407 -47.12 44.97 -68.34
CA ASN A 407 -47.51 44.69 -66.96
C ASN A 407 -48.13 43.28 -66.79
N ARG A 408 -48.88 42.79 -67.77
CA ARG A 408 -49.43 41.42 -67.76
C ARG A 408 -48.32 40.36 -67.87
N GLU A 409 -47.31 40.57 -68.71
CA GLU A 409 -46.17 39.66 -68.83
C GLU A 409 -45.33 39.64 -67.55
N GLN A 410 -45.08 40.80 -66.95
CA GLN A 410 -44.40 40.91 -65.64
C GLN A 410 -45.16 40.18 -64.53
N LEU A 411 -46.50 40.32 -64.46
CA LEU A 411 -47.33 39.60 -63.49
C LEU A 411 -47.29 38.08 -63.68
N LEU A 412 -47.25 37.59 -64.94
CA LEU A 412 -47.10 36.16 -65.24
C LEU A 412 -45.71 35.63 -64.84
N ALA A 413 -44.65 36.39 -65.10
CA ALA A 413 -43.29 36.05 -64.68
C ALA A 413 -43.16 35.98 -63.15
N LEU A 414 -43.71 36.98 -62.43
CA LEU A 414 -43.73 37.01 -60.97
C LEU A 414 -44.55 35.86 -60.39
N SER A 415 -45.67 35.49 -61.01
CA SER A 415 -46.49 34.34 -60.61
C SER A 415 -45.73 33.01 -60.77
N ALA A 416 -44.97 32.82 -61.85
CA ALA A 416 -44.14 31.64 -62.05
C ALA A 416 -42.99 31.56 -61.03
N GLN A 417 -42.38 32.70 -60.67
CA GLN A 417 -41.38 32.79 -59.61
C GLN A 417 -41.98 32.41 -58.23
N LEU A 418 -43.16 32.95 -57.89
CA LEU A 418 -43.86 32.60 -56.65
C LEU A 418 -44.19 31.10 -56.57
N GLN A 419 -44.70 30.48 -57.65
CA GLN A 419 -44.93 29.03 -57.70
C GLN A 419 -43.65 28.21 -57.50
N THR A 420 -42.52 28.70 -58.02
CA THR A 420 -41.21 28.05 -57.85
C THR A 420 -40.75 28.12 -56.39
N VAL A 421 -40.87 29.29 -55.75
CA VAL A 421 -40.52 29.48 -54.33
C VAL A 421 -41.46 28.69 -53.41
N GLU A 422 -42.77 28.65 -53.69
CA GLU A 422 -43.72 27.79 -52.98
C GLU A 422 -43.34 26.31 -53.05
N HIS A 423 -42.91 25.83 -54.22
CA HIS A 423 -42.51 24.45 -54.40
C HIS A 423 -41.21 24.12 -53.65
N GLN A 424 -40.22 25.02 -53.69
CA GLN A 424 -38.98 24.90 -52.91
C GLN A 424 -39.27 24.87 -51.40
N LEU A 425 -40.11 25.78 -50.90
CA LEU A 425 -40.49 25.86 -49.49
C LEU A 425 -41.25 24.60 -49.02
N ARG A 426 -42.17 24.07 -49.85
CA ARG A 426 -42.86 22.79 -49.57
C ARG A 426 -41.86 21.63 -49.52
N SER A 427 -40.96 21.53 -50.50
CA SER A 427 -39.94 20.47 -50.56
C SER A 427 -38.99 20.51 -49.35
N ALA A 428 -38.52 21.70 -48.96
CA ALA A 428 -37.66 21.90 -47.78
C ALA A 428 -38.39 21.56 -46.47
N ASN A 429 -39.64 22.00 -46.30
CA ASN A 429 -40.47 21.69 -45.14
C ASN A 429 -40.73 20.18 -45.01
N ASP A 430 -41.02 19.49 -46.12
CA ASP A 430 -41.21 18.04 -46.10
C ASP A 430 -39.90 17.27 -45.89
N ALA A 431 -38.76 17.77 -46.36
CA ALA A 431 -37.44 17.23 -46.00
C ALA A 431 -37.14 17.38 -44.51
N HIS A 432 -37.44 18.55 -43.92
CA HIS A 432 -37.29 18.80 -42.48
C HIS A 432 -38.20 17.89 -41.65
N LYS A 433 -39.47 17.69 -42.06
CA LYS A 433 -40.38 16.73 -41.41
C LYS A 433 -39.86 15.28 -41.46
N ARG A 434 -39.31 14.83 -42.60
CA ARG A 434 -38.70 13.51 -42.73
C ARG A 434 -37.53 13.36 -41.75
N SER A 435 -36.58 14.30 -41.76
CA SER A 435 -35.44 14.33 -40.84
C SER A 435 -35.86 14.27 -39.37
N LEU A 436 -36.84 15.09 -38.94
CA LEU A 436 -37.40 15.02 -37.58
C LEU A 436 -38.05 13.67 -37.26
N SER A 437 -38.76 13.05 -38.22
CA SER A 437 -39.38 11.74 -38.02
C SER A 437 -38.34 10.62 -37.93
N GLU A 438 -37.27 10.68 -38.71
CA GLU A 438 -36.14 9.75 -38.69
C GLU A 438 -35.34 9.89 -37.38
N GLN A 439 -35.06 11.12 -36.94
CA GLN A 439 -34.41 11.38 -35.66
C GLN A 439 -35.27 10.86 -34.49
N ARG A 440 -36.60 11.05 -34.55
CA ARG A 440 -37.53 10.49 -33.56
C ARG A 440 -37.50 8.96 -33.53
N THR A 441 -37.57 8.26 -34.67
CA THR A 441 -37.51 6.79 -34.69
C THR A 441 -36.15 6.26 -34.22
N GLN A 442 -35.06 6.99 -34.46
CA GLN A 442 -33.75 6.67 -33.87
C GLN A 442 -33.75 6.79 -32.34
N TYR A 443 -34.34 7.84 -31.75
CA TYR A 443 -34.46 7.95 -30.29
C TYR A 443 -35.38 6.88 -29.71
N GLU A 444 -36.52 6.59 -30.33
CA GLU A 444 -37.43 5.51 -29.90
C GLU A 444 -36.75 4.14 -29.98
N SER A 445 -35.95 3.88 -31.02
CA SER A 445 -35.17 2.64 -31.16
C SER A 445 -34.02 2.54 -30.13
N ARG A 446 -33.34 3.65 -29.80
CA ARG A 446 -32.32 3.68 -28.74
C ARG A 446 -32.94 3.41 -27.37
N LEU A 447 -34.07 4.07 -27.06
CA LEU A 447 -34.80 3.86 -25.80
C LEU A 447 -35.31 2.42 -25.66
N ALA A 448 -35.76 1.79 -26.76
CA ALA A 448 -36.15 0.39 -26.77
C ALA A 448 -34.96 -0.56 -26.52
N ALA A 449 -33.77 -0.24 -27.05
CA ALA A 449 -32.55 -1.02 -26.78
C ALA A 449 -32.05 -0.86 -25.33
N GLU A 450 -32.09 0.37 -24.81
CA GLU A 450 -31.67 0.70 -23.44
C GLU A 450 -32.62 0.11 -22.39
N THR A 451 -33.94 0.21 -22.59
CA THR A 451 -34.93 -0.43 -21.70
C THR A 451 -34.81 -1.95 -21.72
N LYS A 452 -34.50 -2.57 -22.88
CA LYS A 452 -34.15 -3.99 -22.94
C LYS A 452 -32.89 -4.29 -22.11
N LEU A 453 -31.79 -3.57 -22.31
CA LEU A 453 -30.54 -3.79 -21.59
C LEU A 453 -30.73 -3.64 -20.06
N ASN A 454 -31.49 -2.63 -19.62
CA ASN A 454 -31.82 -2.43 -18.21
C ASN A 454 -32.66 -3.59 -17.65
N SER A 455 -33.61 -4.14 -18.42
CA SER A 455 -34.38 -5.33 -18.01
C SER A 455 -33.52 -6.60 -17.92
N GLU A 456 -32.51 -6.74 -18.79
CA GLU A 456 -31.57 -7.86 -18.84
C GLU A 456 -30.57 -7.79 -17.66
N LEU A 457 -30.09 -6.58 -17.35
CA LEU A 457 -29.25 -6.32 -16.17
C LEU A 457 -30.00 -6.54 -14.85
N LEU A 458 -31.26 -6.11 -14.74
CA LEU A 458 -32.11 -6.39 -13.57
C LEU A 458 -32.32 -7.90 -13.39
N ALA A 459 -32.64 -8.63 -14.47
CA ALA A 459 -32.76 -10.08 -14.43
C ALA A 459 -31.44 -10.78 -14.03
N GLN A 460 -30.28 -10.23 -14.43
CA GLN A 460 -28.98 -10.73 -14.01
C GLN A 460 -28.70 -10.46 -12.52
N ILE A 461 -29.07 -9.29 -12.00
CA ILE A 461 -28.97 -8.96 -10.58
C ILE A 461 -29.86 -9.90 -9.74
N ASP A 462 -31.11 -10.12 -10.14
CA ASP A 462 -32.03 -11.06 -9.49
C ASP A 462 -31.51 -12.51 -9.53
N ALA A 463 -30.97 -12.95 -10.67
CA ALA A 463 -30.38 -14.28 -10.82
C ALA A 463 -29.15 -14.47 -9.90
N ASN A 464 -28.27 -13.47 -9.81
CA ASN A 464 -27.11 -13.48 -8.92
C ASN A 464 -27.53 -13.45 -7.44
N PHE A 465 -28.52 -12.63 -7.08
CA PHE A 465 -29.07 -12.60 -5.73
C PHE A 465 -29.68 -13.94 -5.32
N LEU A 466 -30.43 -14.59 -6.21
CA LEU A 466 -30.96 -15.94 -6.01
C LEU A 466 -29.86 -17.01 -5.95
N ALA A 467 -28.74 -16.84 -6.66
CA ALA A 467 -27.59 -17.74 -6.57
C ALA A 467 -26.90 -17.64 -5.20
N HIS A 468 -26.51 -16.43 -4.79
CA HIS A 468 -25.89 -16.19 -3.48
C HIS A 468 -26.82 -16.52 -2.30
N SER A 469 -28.13 -16.31 -2.43
CA SER A 469 -29.11 -16.70 -1.41
C SER A 469 -29.15 -18.23 -1.21
N ARG A 470 -29.13 -19.02 -2.31
CA ARG A 470 -29.02 -20.49 -2.24
C ARG A 470 -27.68 -20.95 -1.66
N GLU A 471 -26.59 -20.29 -2.03
CA GLU A 471 -25.24 -20.58 -1.54
C GLU A 471 -25.12 -20.31 -0.04
N LYS A 472 -25.55 -19.13 0.43
CA LYS A 472 -25.69 -18.80 1.85
C LYS A 472 -26.56 -19.81 2.59
N GLY A 473 -27.65 -20.27 1.97
CA GLY A 473 -28.49 -21.35 2.50
C GLY A 473 -27.70 -22.64 2.75
N LYS A 474 -26.92 -23.11 1.77
CA LYS A 474 -26.05 -24.29 1.92
C LYS A 474 -25.01 -24.13 3.01
N ILE A 475 -24.31 -22.99 3.06
CA ILE A 475 -23.28 -22.70 4.07
C ILE A 475 -23.89 -22.73 5.47
N VAL A 476 -25.06 -22.09 5.67
CA VAL A 476 -25.78 -22.11 6.94
C VAL A 476 -26.26 -23.52 7.31
N GLU A 477 -26.67 -24.35 6.34
CA GLU A 477 -27.10 -25.73 6.62
C GLU A 477 -25.94 -26.67 6.96
N ASN A 478 -24.77 -26.49 6.35
CA ASN A 478 -23.56 -27.22 6.70
C ASN A 478 -23.07 -26.84 8.11
N ALA A 479 -22.95 -25.54 8.40
CA ALA A 479 -22.60 -25.04 9.74
C ALA A 479 -23.63 -25.44 10.81
N LYS A 480 -24.89 -25.72 10.43
CA LYS A 480 -25.85 -26.36 11.34
C LYS A 480 -25.46 -27.81 11.63
N LYS A 481 -25.25 -28.64 10.61
CA LYS A 481 -24.86 -30.05 10.74
C LYS A 481 -23.57 -30.24 11.54
N GLU A 482 -22.56 -29.41 11.28
CA GLU A 482 -21.29 -29.38 12.02
C GLU A 482 -21.50 -29.08 13.50
N ARG A 483 -22.22 -28.00 13.83
CA ARG A 483 -22.55 -27.64 15.22
C ARG A 483 -23.41 -28.71 15.91
N ASP A 484 -24.34 -29.33 15.19
CA ASP A 484 -25.21 -30.38 15.73
C ASP A 484 -24.42 -31.69 15.98
N ALA A 485 -23.39 -31.99 15.15
CA ALA A 485 -22.45 -33.08 15.37
C ALA A 485 -21.50 -32.83 16.56
N ILE A 486 -20.87 -31.66 16.63
CA ILE A 486 -20.02 -31.24 17.77
C ILE A 486 -20.84 -31.26 19.08
N SER A 487 -22.11 -30.86 19.04
CA SER A 487 -23.01 -30.96 20.18
C SER A 487 -23.24 -32.42 20.63
N ALA A 488 -23.40 -33.35 19.69
CA ALA A 488 -23.53 -34.77 19.99
C ALA A 488 -22.24 -35.37 20.57
N GLU A 489 -21.07 -35.00 20.05
CA GLU A 489 -19.76 -35.40 20.58
C GLU A 489 -19.52 -34.86 21.99
N MET A 490 -19.81 -33.58 22.23
CA MET A 490 -19.77 -32.97 23.56
C MET A 490 -20.68 -33.70 24.57
N GLU A 491 -21.87 -34.13 24.14
CA GLU A 491 -22.77 -34.94 24.97
C GLU A 491 -22.26 -36.37 25.21
N ILE A 492 -21.47 -36.95 24.31
CA ILE A 492 -20.79 -38.24 24.55
C ILE A 492 -19.64 -38.05 25.55
N LEU A 493 -18.82 -37.01 25.38
CA LEU A 493 -17.69 -36.70 26.27
C LEU A 493 -18.14 -36.36 27.70
N LYS A 494 -19.25 -35.60 27.86
CA LYS A 494 -19.87 -35.36 29.17
C LYS A 494 -20.25 -36.66 29.88
N ARG A 495 -20.94 -37.58 29.20
CA ARG A 495 -21.32 -38.88 29.79
C ARG A 495 -20.10 -39.72 30.16
N ALA A 496 -19.07 -39.72 29.33
CA ALA A 496 -17.81 -40.41 29.64
C ALA A 496 -17.11 -39.84 30.89
N LEU A 497 -17.16 -38.52 31.08
CA LEU A 497 -16.65 -37.83 32.27
C LEU A 497 -17.52 -38.06 33.52
N GLU A 498 -18.84 -38.11 33.37
CA GLU A 498 -19.78 -38.48 34.44
C GLU A 498 -19.54 -39.93 34.92
N ASP A 499 -19.40 -40.88 33.98
CA ASP A 499 -19.04 -42.26 34.29
C ASP A 499 -17.66 -42.37 34.96
N GLU A 500 -16.67 -41.62 34.51
CA GLU A 500 -15.31 -41.66 35.06
C GLU A 500 -15.21 -41.01 36.45
N THR A 501 -15.87 -39.86 36.66
CA THR A 501 -15.98 -39.26 38.00
C THR A 501 -16.80 -40.12 38.95
N ARG A 502 -17.75 -40.91 38.44
CA ARG A 502 -18.44 -41.95 39.20
C ARG A 502 -17.50 -43.12 39.56
N ARG A 503 -16.72 -43.66 38.62
CA ARG A 503 -15.71 -44.71 38.90
C ARG A 503 -14.73 -44.26 39.98
N ARG A 504 -14.26 -43.01 39.93
CA ARG A 504 -13.36 -42.45 40.95
C ARG A 504 -14.01 -42.40 42.33
N LYS A 505 -15.24 -41.92 42.44
CA LYS A 505 -15.99 -41.92 43.72
C LYS A 505 -16.25 -43.33 44.25
N GLU A 506 -16.51 -44.31 43.37
CA GLU A 506 -16.65 -45.72 43.75
C GLU A 506 -15.29 -46.32 44.19
N ALA A 507 -14.18 -45.95 43.56
CA ALA A 507 -12.82 -46.35 43.95
C ALA A 507 -12.35 -45.71 45.27
N GLU A 508 -12.63 -44.43 45.50
CA GLU A 508 -12.37 -43.73 46.77
C GLU A 508 -13.17 -44.35 47.92
N ARG A 509 -14.45 -44.67 47.69
CA ARG A 509 -15.30 -45.38 48.67
C ARG A 509 -14.77 -46.78 49.02
N ASN A 510 -14.06 -47.42 48.10
CA ASN A 510 -13.41 -48.72 48.32
C ASN A 510 -12.00 -48.60 48.95
N ARG A 511 -11.46 -47.38 49.11
CA ARG A 511 -10.13 -47.13 49.70
C ARG A 511 -10.26 -46.91 51.21
N SER A 512 -10.08 -47.97 51.99
CA SER A 512 -10.11 -47.90 53.46
C SER A 512 -9.11 -46.86 54.01
N PRO A 513 -9.48 -46.05 55.03
CA PRO A 513 -8.62 -44.99 55.54
C PRO A 513 -7.45 -45.55 56.35
N ALA A 514 -6.23 -45.22 55.94
CA ALA A 514 -5.02 -45.44 56.73
C ALA A 514 -4.83 -44.27 57.71
N ASN A 515 -4.57 -44.59 58.99
CA ASN A 515 -4.46 -43.58 60.05
C ASN A 515 -3.23 -42.69 59.89
N ILE A 516 -3.43 -41.37 59.91
CA ILE A 516 -2.44 -40.40 60.39
C ILE A 516 -3.12 -39.57 61.49
N VAL A 517 -2.48 -39.49 62.66
CA VAL A 517 -3.04 -38.85 63.86
C VAL A 517 -2.41 -37.48 64.05
N VAL A 518 -3.23 -36.43 64.11
CA VAL A 518 -2.84 -35.09 64.56
C VAL A 518 -3.82 -34.63 65.66
N PRO A 519 -3.36 -34.26 66.88
CA PRO A 519 -4.26 -33.97 68.00
C PRO A 519 -5.04 -32.66 67.86
N SER A 520 -6.35 -32.71 68.11
CA SER A 520 -7.24 -31.52 68.14
C SER A 520 -7.12 -30.74 69.46
N ARG A 521 -7.28 -29.41 69.42
CA ARG A 521 -7.38 -28.58 70.63
C ARG A 521 -8.38 -27.41 70.54
N ARG A 522 -9.61 -27.69 71.01
CA ARG A 522 -10.63 -26.78 71.57
C ARG A 522 -11.48 -25.91 70.63
N LYS A 523 -12.70 -25.61 71.12
CA LYS A 523 -13.72 -24.70 70.58
C LYS A 523 -13.90 -23.53 71.55
N GLU A 524 -14.35 -22.38 71.03
CA GLU A 524 -15.12 -21.28 71.66
C GLU A 524 -15.10 -20.12 70.63
N GLY A 525 -16.12 -19.31 70.36
CA GLY A 525 -17.57 -19.30 70.63
C GLY A 525 -18.20 -18.23 69.69
N SER A 526 -19.30 -18.51 68.99
CA SER A 526 -20.67 -18.06 69.33
C SER A 526 -20.89 -16.54 69.50
N LEU A 527 -21.35 -15.87 68.44
CA LEU A 527 -22.46 -14.86 68.39
C LEU A 527 -22.79 -14.65 66.87
N ILE A 528 -24.04 -14.54 66.39
CA ILE A 528 -24.92 -13.34 66.30
C ILE A 528 -24.18 -12.18 65.56
N GLU A 529 -24.68 -11.57 64.48
CA GLU A 529 -26.10 -11.21 64.19
C GLU A 529 -26.50 -11.31 62.70
N VAL A 530 -27.82 -11.24 62.42
CA VAL A 530 -28.39 -11.07 61.07
C VAL A 530 -29.15 -9.76 61.02
N ASN A 531 -28.89 -8.89 60.03
CA ASN A 531 -29.90 -7.97 59.50
C ASN A 531 -29.55 -7.38 58.13
N SER A 532 -30.58 -6.92 57.42
CA SER A 532 -30.53 -6.27 56.10
C SER A 532 -30.05 -4.80 56.19
N SER A 533 -29.54 -4.17 55.13
CA SER A 533 -30.40 -3.53 54.10
C SER A 533 -29.62 -2.83 52.97
N PHE A 534 -30.30 -2.71 51.82
CA PHE A 534 -30.17 -1.65 50.79
C PHE A 534 -28.83 -1.38 50.04
N LEU A 535 -28.86 -1.75 48.75
CA LEU A 535 -28.37 -1.00 47.57
C LEU A 535 -27.27 0.07 47.74
N GLN A 536 -26.04 -0.23 47.28
CA GLN A 536 -25.37 0.61 46.26
C GLN A 536 -24.31 -0.18 45.47
N ARG A 537 -24.06 0.19 44.20
CA ARG A 537 -22.92 -0.27 43.39
C ARG A 537 -21.73 0.66 43.65
N PRO A 538 -20.58 0.13 44.06
CA PRO A 538 -19.35 0.38 43.29
C PRO A 538 -18.44 -0.85 43.12
N GLN A 539 -17.52 -0.69 42.15
CA GLN A 539 -16.20 -1.29 41.90
C GLN A 539 -15.73 -2.62 42.53
N SER A 540 -14.93 -3.29 41.68
CA SER A 540 -13.85 -4.23 41.98
C SER A 540 -12.98 -3.88 43.19
N ALA A 541 -12.60 -4.91 43.94
CA ALA A 541 -11.27 -5.09 44.53
C ALA A 541 -11.06 -6.59 44.83
N GLU A 542 -9.82 -7.05 44.66
CA GLU A 542 -9.02 -7.92 45.56
C GLU A 542 -9.74 -8.95 46.47
N GLU A 543 -9.31 -10.22 46.58
CA GLU A 543 -8.03 -10.67 47.18
C GLU A 543 -7.93 -10.24 48.67
N GLN A 544 -7.39 -11.00 49.64
CA GLN A 544 -6.23 -11.91 49.72
C GLN A 544 -6.43 -12.77 51.03
N HIS A 545 -5.57 -13.65 51.55
CA HIS A 545 -4.12 -13.90 51.41
C HIS A 545 -3.81 -15.36 51.84
N GLU A 546 -2.77 -15.95 51.23
CA GLU A 546 -1.69 -16.80 51.81
C GLU A 546 -1.98 -18.02 52.72
N GLY A 547 -1.14 -19.07 52.70
CA GLY A 547 0.08 -19.37 51.93
C GLY A 547 0.49 -20.81 52.26
N VAL A 548 1.21 -21.60 51.45
CA VAL A 548 2.55 -21.43 50.85
C VAL A 548 2.75 -22.66 49.92
N ASP A 549 3.47 -22.71 48.79
CA ASP A 549 3.99 -21.74 47.79
C ASP A 549 4.36 -22.58 46.52
N GLU A 550 4.99 -21.98 45.49
CA GLU A 550 5.51 -22.55 44.22
C GLU A 550 4.58 -22.46 42.96
N ASP A 551 4.41 -21.21 42.51
CA ASP A 551 4.52 -20.77 41.11
C ASP A 551 3.58 -21.31 40.00
N GLU A 552 2.27 -21.01 40.10
CA GLU A 552 1.47 -20.72 38.89
C GLU A 552 1.45 -19.21 38.63
N THR A 553 2.15 -18.74 37.59
CA THR A 553 2.15 -17.33 37.20
C THR A 553 0.92 -16.99 36.35
N GLU A 554 0.02 -16.17 36.90
CA GLU A 554 -1.13 -15.64 36.17
C GLU A 554 -0.67 -14.72 35.03
N ARG A 555 -0.69 -15.24 33.80
CA ARG A 555 -0.38 -14.47 32.59
C ARG A 555 -1.43 -13.40 32.36
N THR A 556 -0.99 -12.18 32.05
CA THR A 556 -1.89 -11.06 31.78
C THR A 556 -2.63 -11.26 30.45
N LEU A 557 -3.70 -10.50 30.22
CA LEU A 557 -4.37 -10.50 28.90
C LEU A 557 -3.43 -10.07 27.75
N GLU A 558 -2.36 -9.35 28.05
CA GLU A 558 -1.36 -8.89 27.08
C GLU A 558 -0.41 -10.05 26.69
N ASP A 559 -0.01 -10.89 27.66
CA ASP A 559 0.73 -12.14 27.42
C ASP A 559 -0.08 -13.18 26.61
N VAL A 560 -1.41 -13.18 26.74
CA VAL A 560 -2.31 -14.09 26.00
C VAL A 560 -2.59 -13.59 24.57
N LEU A 561 -2.38 -12.30 24.29
CA LEU A 561 -2.55 -11.70 22.96
C LEU A 561 -1.24 -11.52 22.18
N TYR A 562 -0.09 -11.48 22.85
CA TYR A 562 1.22 -11.19 22.23
C TYR A 562 2.40 -12.05 22.75
N GLY A 563 2.18 -13.05 23.61
CA GLY A 563 3.25 -13.91 24.12
C GLY A 563 3.70 -15.00 23.14
N ASP A 564 5.01 -15.28 23.10
CA ASP A 564 5.64 -16.28 22.23
C ASP A 564 5.03 -17.70 22.38
N GLU A 565 4.74 -18.36 21.24
CA GLU A 565 4.13 -19.69 21.16
C GLU A 565 5.06 -20.86 21.59
N SER A 566 6.16 -20.58 22.28
CA SER A 566 7.32 -21.49 22.39
C SER A 566 7.23 -22.58 23.47
N ASN A 567 6.28 -22.51 24.42
CA ASN A 567 6.17 -23.47 25.53
C ASN A 567 4.72 -23.80 25.93
N ILE A 568 4.03 -24.58 25.08
CA ILE A 568 2.90 -25.44 25.48
C ILE A 568 3.27 -26.88 25.10
N ALA A 569 3.12 -27.82 26.03
CA ALA A 569 3.62 -29.19 25.88
C ALA A 569 2.86 -29.99 24.79
N VAL A 570 3.47 -30.15 23.61
CA VAL A 570 2.91 -30.86 22.45
C VAL A 570 2.96 -32.39 22.64
N SER A 571 2.14 -32.94 23.54
CA SER A 571 2.12 -34.38 23.86
C SER A 571 0.76 -35.07 23.87
N ALA A 572 -0.37 -34.35 23.72
CA ALA A 572 -1.72 -34.91 23.92
C ALA A 572 -2.70 -34.83 22.73
N THR A 573 -2.44 -34.01 21.69
CA THR A 573 -3.44 -33.70 20.64
C THR A 573 -2.90 -33.73 19.20
N ARG A 574 -1.85 -34.53 18.94
CA ARG A 574 -1.13 -34.57 17.65
C ARG A 574 -1.83 -35.32 16.50
N GLU A 575 -3.12 -35.65 16.63
CA GLU A 575 -3.89 -36.36 15.59
C GLU A 575 -5.13 -35.58 15.08
N GLY A 576 -5.47 -34.44 15.69
CA GLY A 576 -6.65 -33.64 15.30
C GLY A 576 -6.39 -32.59 14.21
N TRP A 577 -5.18 -32.02 14.13
CA TRP A 577 -4.83 -30.95 13.19
C TRP A 577 -4.44 -31.46 11.80
N GLN A 578 -5.30 -32.27 11.18
CA GLN A 578 -5.02 -32.98 9.91
C GLN A 578 -5.21 -32.14 8.64
N SER A 579 -4.83 -30.85 8.65
CA SER A 579 -4.28 -30.22 7.44
C SER A 579 -3.64 -28.85 7.71
N LEU A 580 -2.37 -28.71 7.35
CA LEU A 580 -1.73 -27.39 7.19
C LEU A 580 -2.40 -26.57 6.07
N GLU A 581 -3.03 -27.24 5.10
CA GLU A 581 -3.77 -26.62 4.01
C GLU A 581 -5.09 -25.98 4.49
N GLU A 582 -5.71 -26.50 5.55
CA GLU A 582 -6.93 -25.91 6.11
C GLU A 582 -6.64 -24.63 6.90
N VAL A 583 -5.55 -24.59 7.68
CA VAL A 583 -5.12 -23.36 8.35
C VAL A 583 -4.75 -22.28 7.32
N LYS A 584 -4.00 -22.65 6.26
CA LYS A 584 -3.70 -21.75 5.13
C LYS A 584 -4.95 -21.33 4.37
N ASN A 585 -5.96 -22.19 4.24
CA ASN A 585 -7.23 -21.83 3.64
C ASN A 585 -7.99 -20.82 4.50
N TRP A 586 -8.03 -20.98 5.83
CA TRP A 586 -8.62 -19.99 6.74
C TRP A 586 -7.87 -18.66 6.73
N GLU A 587 -6.54 -18.68 6.71
CA GLU A 587 -5.71 -17.48 6.51
C GLU A 587 -6.01 -16.80 5.17
N GLN A 588 -6.06 -17.58 4.07
CA GLN A 588 -6.36 -17.07 2.74
C GLN A 588 -7.79 -16.52 2.63
N ILE A 589 -8.76 -17.12 3.33
CA ILE A 589 -10.13 -16.63 3.48
C ILE A 589 -10.14 -15.32 4.28
N ALA A 590 -9.41 -15.24 5.41
CA ALA A 590 -9.31 -14.04 6.22
C ALA A 590 -8.67 -12.87 5.45
N ILE A 591 -7.59 -13.13 4.71
CA ILE A 591 -6.93 -12.17 3.81
C ILE A 591 -7.89 -11.71 2.70
N ASN A 592 -8.69 -12.61 2.13
CA ASN A 592 -9.65 -12.25 1.08
C ASN A 592 -10.86 -11.48 1.64
N ALA A 593 -11.35 -11.82 2.83
CA ALA A 593 -12.38 -11.07 3.55
C ALA A 593 -11.86 -9.68 3.95
N HIS A 594 -10.61 -9.56 4.40
CA HIS A 594 -9.97 -8.28 4.69
C HIS A 594 -9.89 -7.40 3.43
N ARG A 595 -9.45 -7.95 2.30
CA ARG A 595 -9.44 -7.24 1.00
C ARG A 595 -10.83 -6.83 0.52
N GLN A 596 -11.86 -7.63 0.82
CA GLN A 596 -13.25 -7.25 0.54
C GLN A 596 -13.75 -6.14 1.46
N LEU A 597 -13.35 -6.14 2.74
CA LEU A 597 -13.63 -5.04 3.68
C LEU A 597 -12.86 -3.76 3.32
N GLU A 598 -11.60 -3.85 2.90
CA GLU A 598 -10.83 -2.72 2.33
C GLU A 598 -11.55 -2.16 1.11
N HIS A 599 -11.85 -2.98 0.10
CA HIS A 599 -12.48 -2.53 -1.14
C HIS A 599 -13.90 -1.95 -0.92
N THR A 600 -14.71 -2.56 -0.04
CA THR A 600 -16.04 -2.02 0.29
C THR A 600 -15.96 -0.74 1.13
N ARG A 601 -14.92 -0.56 1.95
CA ARG A 601 -14.63 0.69 2.65
C ARG A 601 -14.14 1.78 1.69
N GLU A 602 -13.32 1.44 0.71
CA GLU A 602 -12.89 2.36 -0.36
C GLU A 602 -14.12 2.83 -1.17
N LEU A 603 -14.96 1.91 -1.64
CA LEU A 603 -16.21 2.23 -2.36
C LEU A 603 -17.19 3.05 -1.49
N LEU A 604 -17.27 2.78 -0.18
CA LEU A 604 -18.08 3.59 0.73
C LEU A 604 -17.52 5.01 0.85
N ASN A 605 -16.20 5.17 1.01
CA ASN A 605 -15.55 6.47 1.08
C ASN A 605 -15.67 7.26 -0.24
N GLU A 606 -15.53 6.61 -1.40
CA GLU A 606 -15.78 7.22 -2.71
C GLU A 606 -17.25 7.65 -2.87
N SER A 607 -18.19 6.82 -2.39
CA SER A 607 -19.62 7.14 -2.36
C SER A 607 -19.95 8.31 -1.43
N GLU A 608 -19.33 8.37 -0.24
CA GLU A 608 -19.47 9.47 0.70
C GLU A 608 -18.88 10.78 0.14
N GLU A 609 -17.68 10.75 -0.46
CA GLU A 609 -17.10 11.94 -1.11
C GLU A 609 -17.96 12.41 -2.29
N CYS A 610 -18.47 11.48 -3.11
CA CYS A 610 -19.39 11.79 -4.20
C CYS A 610 -20.71 12.39 -3.68
N ASN A 611 -21.24 11.89 -2.56
CA ASN A 611 -22.45 12.42 -1.93
C ASN A 611 -22.22 13.84 -1.38
N VAL A 612 -21.09 14.09 -0.71
CA VAL A 612 -20.69 15.44 -0.28
C VAL A 612 -20.61 16.39 -1.48
N ARG A 613 -19.92 15.98 -2.55
CA ARG A 613 -19.76 16.76 -3.78
C ARG A 613 -21.10 17.08 -4.46
N LEU A 614 -22.01 16.10 -4.54
CA LEU A 614 -23.38 16.28 -5.05
C LEU A 614 -24.24 17.16 -4.12
N SER A 615 -24.06 17.07 -2.80
CA SER A 615 -24.73 17.91 -1.81
C SER A 615 -24.28 19.37 -1.92
N GLU A 616 -22.99 19.62 -2.14
CA GLU A 616 -22.43 20.94 -2.42
C GLU A 616 -22.91 21.50 -3.76
N GLN A 617 -22.88 20.72 -4.84
CA GLN A 617 -23.48 21.11 -6.12
C GLN A 617 -24.99 21.41 -5.97
N SER A 618 -25.73 20.63 -5.18
CA SER A 618 -27.14 20.89 -4.89
C SER A 618 -27.36 22.20 -4.12
N LYS A 619 -26.48 22.54 -3.15
CA LYS A 619 -26.51 23.84 -2.44
C LYS A 619 -26.21 25.00 -3.39
N LEU A 620 -25.16 24.88 -4.21
CA LEU A 620 -24.76 25.90 -5.19
C LEU A 620 -25.84 26.12 -6.24
N LEU A 621 -26.42 25.07 -6.81
CA LEU A 621 -27.53 25.17 -7.77
C LEU A 621 -28.79 25.77 -7.14
N LYS A 622 -29.12 25.42 -5.88
CA LYS A 622 -30.25 26.03 -5.16
C LYS A 622 -30.02 27.52 -4.88
N GLU A 623 -28.80 27.92 -4.54
CA GLU A 623 -28.50 29.35 -4.32
C GLU A 623 -28.37 30.11 -5.65
N GLU A 624 -27.93 29.48 -6.74
CA GLU A 624 -27.97 30.08 -8.07
C GLU A 624 -29.41 30.27 -8.57
N ILE A 625 -30.29 29.27 -8.38
CA ILE A 625 -31.73 29.40 -8.68
C ILE A 625 -32.31 30.57 -7.87
N ARG A 626 -32.08 30.62 -6.55
CA ARG A 626 -32.49 31.77 -5.72
C ARG A 626 -31.87 33.08 -6.18
N ARG A 627 -30.62 33.10 -6.65
CA ARG A 627 -29.97 34.30 -7.19
C ARG A 627 -30.67 34.79 -8.45
N LEU A 628 -31.07 33.87 -9.34
CA LEU A 628 -31.82 34.16 -10.55
C LEU A 628 -33.25 34.61 -10.24
N GLU A 629 -33.98 33.91 -9.38
CA GLU A 629 -35.31 34.31 -8.86
C GLU A 629 -35.27 35.71 -8.22
N ARG A 630 -34.26 35.98 -7.37
CA ARG A 630 -34.03 37.30 -6.77
C ARG A 630 -33.70 38.36 -7.83
N ASN A 631 -33.07 37.99 -8.95
CA ASN A 631 -32.71 38.93 -10.01
C ASN A 631 -33.88 39.22 -10.96
N GLU A 632 -34.72 38.23 -11.24
CA GLU A 632 -36.00 38.37 -11.94
C GLU A 632 -36.95 39.26 -11.13
N GLN A 633 -37.11 39.00 -9.82
CA GLN A 633 -37.86 39.84 -8.87
C GLN A 633 -37.26 41.24 -8.65
N ARG A 634 -36.01 41.48 -9.07
CA ARG A 634 -35.43 42.84 -9.16
C ARG A 634 -35.82 43.55 -10.46
N GLY A 635 -36.18 42.82 -11.53
CA GLY A 635 -36.60 43.41 -12.81
C GLY A 635 -37.76 44.40 -12.64
N ASP A 636 -38.80 44.00 -11.91
CA ASP A 636 -39.93 44.86 -11.52
C ASP A 636 -39.50 46.14 -10.79
N HIS A 637 -38.40 46.08 -10.03
CA HIS A 637 -37.87 47.17 -9.23
C HIS A 637 -36.79 48.01 -9.95
N VAL A 638 -36.21 47.52 -11.05
CA VAL A 638 -35.23 48.26 -11.88
C VAL A 638 -35.87 49.50 -12.52
N ALA A 639 -37.16 49.43 -12.86
CA ALA A 639 -37.95 50.58 -13.29
C ALA A 639 -37.99 51.71 -12.23
N ASN A 640 -37.71 51.41 -10.96
CA ASN A 640 -37.67 52.34 -9.83
C ASN A 640 -36.24 52.63 -9.34
N SER A 641 -35.24 52.47 -10.22
CA SER A 641 -33.81 52.65 -9.90
C SER A 641 -33.44 54.04 -9.36
N GLU A 642 -34.18 55.09 -9.73
CA GLU A 642 -33.98 56.44 -9.16
C GLU A 642 -34.38 56.54 -7.69
N TYR A 643 -35.47 55.88 -7.28
CA TYR A 643 -35.87 55.79 -5.88
C TYR A 643 -34.82 55.00 -5.08
N LEU A 644 -34.38 53.86 -5.61
CA LEU A 644 -33.34 53.04 -4.99
C LEU A 644 -32.02 53.82 -4.81
N LYS A 645 -31.58 54.58 -5.82
CA LYS A 645 -30.45 55.53 -5.74
C LYS A 645 -30.64 56.53 -4.60
N ASN A 646 -31.82 57.12 -4.47
CA ASN A 646 -32.12 58.08 -3.39
C ASN A 646 -32.16 57.43 -1.99
N VAL A 647 -32.61 56.18 -1.87
CA VAL A 647 -32.58 55.40 -0.62
C VAL A 647 -31.13 55.05 -0.23
N ILE A 648 -30.32 54.58 -1.18
CA ILE A 648 -28.89 54.28 -0.96
C ILE A 648 -28.12 55.54 -0.55
N LEU A 649 -28.35 56.67 -1.23
CA LEU A 649 -27.72 57.95 -0.86
C LEU A 649 -28.10 58.40 0.56
N LYS A 650 -29.36 58.21 0.99
CA LYS A 650 -29.78 58.48 2.37
C LYS A 650 -29.15 57.52 3.38
N PHE A 651 -28.96 56.25 3.04
CA PHE A 651 -28.34 55.26 3.93
C PHE A 651 -26.85 55.54 4.16
N ILE A 652 -26.13 55.94 3.09
CA ILE A 652 -24.69 56.28 3.13
C ILE A 652 -24.45 57.64 3.80
N ALA A 653 -25.36 58.61 3.64
CA ALA A 653 -25.25 59.94 4.23
C ALA A 653 -25.03 59.92 5.75
N PRO A 654 -24.45 61.00 6.34
CA PRO A 654 -24.45 61.20 7.79
C PRO A 654 -25.88 61.16 8.32
N GLU A 655 -26.11 60.31 9.30
CA GLU A 655 -27.41 60.06 9.93
C GLU A 655 -27.89 61.33 10.65
N LYS A 656 -29.09 61.81 10.32
CA LYS A 656 -29.63 63.09 10.82
C LYS A 656 -30.63 62.90 11.95
N VAL A 657 -31.25 61.73 12.00
CA VAL A 657 -32.14 61.28 13.08
C VAL A 657 -31.68 59.90 13.53
N ASN A 658 -31.59 59.66 14.84
CA ASN A 658 -31.16 58.37 15.38
C ASN A 658 -31.99 57.22 14.79
N CYS A 659 -31.30 56.19 14.28
CA CYS A 659 -31.87 54.99 13.67
C CYS A 659 -32.54 55.19 12.28
N GLU A 660 -32.35 56.33 11.60
CA GLU A 660 -32.70 56.51 10.18
C GLU A 660 -32.19 55.35 9.31
N ARG A 661 -30.94 54.91 9.54
CA ARG A 661 -30.34 53.80 8.78
C ARG A 661 -31.08 52.49 8.98
N GLY A 662 -31.53 52.20 10.20
CA GLY A 662 -32.34 51.01 10.50
C GLY A 662 -33.69 51.03 9.77
N GLN A 663 -34.33 52.20 9.68
CA GLN A 663 -35.61 52.37 8.98
C GLN A 663 -35.50 52.19 7.45
N LEU A 664 -34.32 52.39 6.87
CA LEU A 664 -34.07 52.18 5.44
C LEU A 664 -33.76 50.71 5.08
N ILE A 665 -33.40 49.85 6.05
CA ILE A 665 -33.07 48.44 5.77
C ILE A 665 -34.25 47.66 5.16
N PRO A 666 -35.50 47.75 5.65
CA PRO A 666 -36.64 47.08 5.01
C PRO A 666 -36.88 47.51 3.56
N VAL A 667 -36.59 48.79 3.23
CA VAL A 667 -36.72 49.33 1.88
C VAL A 667 -35.61 48.81 0.97
N LEU A 668 -34.37 48.75 1.46
CA LEU A 668 -33.25 48.15 0.75
C LEU A 668 -33.45 46.64 0.54
N ALA A 669 -33.92 45.92 1.57
CA ALA A 669 -34.19 44.49 1.53
C ALA A 669 -35.25 44.11 0.48
N THR A 670 -36.32 44.90 0.36
CA THR A 670 -37.38 44.68 -0.64
C THR A 670 -36.96 45.07 -2.05
N MET A 671 -36.31 46.23 -2.23
CA MET A 671 -35.88 46.71 -3.55
C MET A 671 -34.71 45.92 -4.16
N LEU A 672 -33.74 45.50 -3.34
CA LEU A 672 -32.56 44.73 -3.80
C LEU A 672 -32.74 43.21 -3.70
N ARG A 673 -33.82 42.72 -3.07
CA ARG A 673 -34.05 41.32 -2.71
C ARG A 673 -32.84 40.74 -1.95
N LEU A 674 -32.55 41.33 -0.80
CA LEU A 674 -31.38 40.93 0.00
C LEU A 674 -31.61 39.58 0.70
N SER A 675 -30.54 38.79 0.85
CA SER A 675 -30.57 37.55 1.65
C SER A 675 -30.67 37.85 3.15
N ALA A 676 -31.01 36.83 3.95
CA ALA A 676 -31.06 36.96 5.41
C ALA A 676 -29.71 37.40 6.00
N ASP A 677 -28.60 36.91 5.44
CA ASP A 677 -27.24 37.25 5.88
C ASP A 677 -26.84 38.68 5.46
N GLU A 678 -27.21 39.11 4.25
CA GLU A 678 -27.04 40.49 3.77
C GLU A 678 -27.83 41.48 4.65
N ILE A 679 -29.07 41.12 5.03
CA ILE A 679 -29.91 41.90 5.96
C ILE A 679 -29.28 41.92 7.36
N ALA A 680 -28.75 40.79 7.85
CA ALA A 680 -28.06 40.74 9.14
C ALA A 680 -26.78 41.60 9.16
N LEU A 681 -26.05 41.65 8.04
CA LEU A 681 -24.88 42.51 7.87
C LEU A 681 -25.27 44.00 7.88
N LEU A 682 -26.31 44.40 7.13
CA LEU A 682 -26.81 45.77 7.16
C LEU A 682 -27.30 46.19 8.56
N ASN A 683 -27.94 45.28 9.30
CA ASN A 683 -28.36 45.56 10.68
C ASN A 683 -27.15 45.79 11.61
N LYS A 684 -26.07 45.00 11.49
CA LYS A 684 -24.81 45.24 12.23
C LYS A 684 -24.17 46.58 11.88
N ILE A 685 -24.27 47.02 10.62
CA ILE A 685 -23.79 48.33 10.16
C ILE A 685 -24.64 49.47 10.74
N ALA A 686 -25.97 49.38 10.66
CA ALA A 686 -26.88 50.40 11.20
C ALA A 686 -26.83 50.51 12.73
N GLN A 687 -26.55 49.43 13.44
CA GLN A 687 -26.28 49.43 14.89
C GLN A 687 -24.87 49.94 15.25
N GLY A 688 -24.05 50.37 14.29
CA GLY A 688 -22.79 51.08 14.53
C GLY A 688 -21.59 50.22 14.93
N TRP A 689 -21.71 48.89 15.00
CA TRP A 689 -20.63 47.99 15.45
C TRP A 689 -19.32 48.19 14.66
N LEU A 690 -19.42 48.24 13.33
CA LEU A 690 -18.26 48.46 12.44
C LEU A 690 -17.68 49.89 12.54
N SER A 691 -18.53 50.90 12.78
CA SER A 691 -18.09 52.29 12.97
C SER A 691 -17.19 52.41 14.20
N SER A 692 -17.57 51.76 15.31
CA SER A 692 -16.78 51.74 16.54
C SER A 692 -15.44 51.01 16.37
N SER A 693 -15.40 49.87 15.65
CA SER A 693 -14.16 49.14 15.38
C SER A 693 -13.19 49.92 14.47
N ILE A 694 -13.69 50.63 13.46
CA ILE A 694 -12.86 51.47 12.59
C ILE A 694 -12.32 52.70 13.35
N LEU A 695 -13.11 53.26 14.27
CA LEU A 695 -12.70 54.37 15.13
C LEU A 695 -11.72 53.93 16.24
N SER A 696 -11.80 52.71 16.77
CA SER A 696 -10.80 52.20 17.71
C SER A 696 -9.48 51.87 17.01
N ALA A 697 -9.51 51.25 15.83
CA ALA A 697 -8.32 50.99 15.02
C ALA A 697 -7.59 52.30 14.63
N LYS A 698 -8.34 53.35 14.25
CA LYS A 698 -7.76 54.69 14.01
C LYS A 698 -7.22 55.35 15.27
N ARG A 699 -7.74 55.04 16.47
CA ARG A 699 -7.21 55.61 17.73
C ARG A 699 -5.84 55.02 18.06
N VAL A 700 -5.69 53.70 17.97
CA VAL A 700 -4.41 53.00 18.19
C VAL A 700 -3.33 53.51 17.24
N LEU A 701 -3.64 53.62 15.95
CA LEU A 701 -2.70 54.11 14.94
C LEU A 701 -2.30 55.59 15.09
N LEU A 702 -3.03 56.40 15.88
CA LEU A 702 -2.63 57.78 16.22
C LEU A 702 -1.93 57.90 17.59
N THR A 703 -2.15 57.00 18.54
CA THR A 703 -1.42 57.03 19.83
C THR A 703 0.03 56.57 19.65
N ASP A 704 0.23 55.50 18.91
CA ASP A 704 1.50 54.78 18.90
C ASP A 704 2.55 55.49 18.01
N GLY A 705 2.08 56.28 17.04
CA GLY A 705 2.92 57.05 16.11
C GLY A 705 3.46 58.38 16.64
N TRP A 706 3.12 58.81 17.87
CA TRP A 706 3.51 60.13 18.41
C TRP A 706 4.32 60.09 19.71
N ILE A 707 4.52 58.90 20.31
CA ILE A 707 5.20 58.76 21.62
C ILE A 707 6.70 58.40 21.47
N GLY A 708 7.10 57.76 20.37
CA GLY A 708 8.42 57.14 20.22
C GLY A 708 9.59 58.01 19.72
N ALA A 709 9.50 59.35 19.76
CA ALA A 709 10.41 60.20 18.97
C ALA A 709 11.00 61.45 19.67
N ASN A 710 10.86 61.63 21.00
CA ASN A 710 11.29 62.90 21.63
C ASN A 710 11.67 62.83 23.13
N SER A 711 12.42 61.81 23.57
CA SER A 711 13.01 61.74 24.93
C SER A 711 14.26 60.84 25.03
N GLU A 712 15.30 61.15 24.25
CA GLU A 712 16.69 60.74 24.56
C GLU A 712 17.67 61.91 24.33
N MET A 713 17.52 62.96 25.14
CA MET A 713 18.60 63.92 25.36
C MET A 713 18.42 64.64 26.70
N VAL A 714 19.54 64.80 27.42
CA VAL A 714 19.70 65.51 28.71
C VAL A 714 19.24 64.75 29.98
N HIS A 715 20.27 64.28 30.71
CA HIS A 715 20.31 63.80 32.12
C HIS A 715 19.62 62.47 32.46
#